data_AF-A0A948DDH3-F1
#
_entry.id   AF-A0A948DDH3-F1
#
_cell.length_a   1.000
_cell.length_b   1.000
_cell.length_c   1.000
_cell.angle_alpha   90.00
_cell.angle_beta   90.00
_cell.angle_gamma   90.00
#
_symmetry.space_group_name_H-M   'P 1'
#
loop_
_entity.id
_entity.type
_entity.pdbx_description
1 polymer ?
#
loop_
_entity_poly.entity_id
_entity_poly.type
_entity_poly.pdbx_seq_one_letter_code
_entity_poly.pdbx_strand_id
1 'polypeptide(L)'
;MRRNVRGVLIAALAACIVLAPLGIAGQAFAVSGGSDSLGARTTATDWYFAEGTTRSAFTTYIAILNPNPDEARLTFTYLTGSGDPIVREHTAAPSSRFTIDVSSDTGPEQDVSTLLHSSLPVVAERPMYFRFPRGPETGVQDEWDGGHDSLGATAPGTVWHFAEGTTRYGFVTYIAVMNPGDIEARLTVSYMLGDGATSLATHLVPPHSRYTLDVAGDVGDDKDVSASVASTSPVVAERMMYFKYAGATDGGHDSLGARSTANDWWFAEGTTRSGFATYLAVMNPSDSEATLDLSYMLEDGGTIQRRHTALAHSRFTIDVSADVGTERDVSALLHSDVGVVAERPMYFEYMGCWDGGHDSMGATGTATDWHFAEGTTRPGFVTYLAVMNPGAVETSVQLTYMLGSGSPLSRTIAVGAHSRFTLDVSQDVGAGRDVSVWLHSDTGVVAERSMYFGAPRKGLTICVDPGHSSTTRFEIDPATGLDVGDGDGAAGELQANWDLALAAREELEDAGYDVRLTKQNVEDYVSLRNRAEIGNTCFVTVRLHHDPSGFEGVMRPPVGAARCPTSDPGRITVIDTGVAVESDALARCIAPEMGLRVRDDTVGTTKANATPAGYPTCLIGSLLSRVPVVCIENKYLVYTPESAYWAKREYMRGLVRGIDTYAASRSPSTTP
;
A
#
# COMPACT_ATOMS: atom_id res chain seq x y z
N MET A 1 -22.73 65.70 33.67
CA MET A 1 -22.20 65.48 35.04
C MET A 1 -22.28 63.99 35.36
N ARG A 2 -21.20 63.45 35.93
CA ARG A 2 -20.89 62.02 36.09
C ARG A 2 -21.89 61.26 36.98
N ARG A 3 -22.08 59.96 36.69
CA ARG A 3 -22.11 58.89 37.70
C ARG A 3 -21.69 57.53 37.10
N ASN A 4 -20.85 56.83 37.86
CA ASN A 4 -20.27 55.49 37.64
C ASN A 4 -21.33 54.38 37.53
N VAL A 5 -21.02 53.28 36.82
CA VAL A 5 -21.06 51.89 37.34
C VAL A 5 -20.10 51.01 36.50
N ARG A 6 -19.42 50.08 37.19
CA ARG A 6 -18.52 49.03 36.70
C ARG A 6 -19.21 48.07 35.71
N GLY A 7 -18.54 47.73 34.61
CA GLY A 7 -18.89 46.62 33.72
C GLY A 7 -17.78 45.56 33.73
N VAL A 8 -18.14 44.35 34.13
CA VAL A 8 -17.33 43.13 34.03
C VAL A 8 -17.27 42.75 32.55
N LEU A 9 -16.07 42.69 31.95
CA LEU A 9 -15.87 42.06 30.65
C LEU A 9 -15.61 40.57 30.86
N ILE A 10 -16.59 39.75 30.53
CA ILE A 10 -16.41 38.33 30.21
C ILE A 10 -15.86 38.30 28.79
N ALA A 11 -14.60 37.91 28.63
CA ALA A 11 -14.02 37.61 27.33
C ALA A 11 -14.61 36.28 26.85
N ALA A 12 -15.51 36.34 25.87
CA ALA A 12 -15.93 35.17 25.12
C ALA A 12 -14.75 34.73 24.22
N LEU A 13 -14.17 33.57 24.50
CA LEU A 13 -13.33 32.85 23.54
C LEU A 13 -14.24 32.46 22.36
N ALA A 14 -14.14 33.17 21.25
CA ALA A 14 -14.64 32.70 19.98
C ALA A 14 -13.65 31.64 19.47
N ALA A 15 -13.95 30.37 19.72
CA ALA A 15 -13.34 29.27 18.99
C ALA A 15 -13.82 29.36 17.53
N CYS A 16 -12.97 29.90 16.66
CA CYS A 16 -13.14 29.75 15.22
C CYS A 16 -12.89 28.27 14.87
N ILE A 17 -13.96 27.47 14.91
CA ILE A 17 -14.02 26.21 14.18
C ILE A 17 -14.01 26.59 12.71
N VAL A 18 -12.83 26.53 12.09
CA VAL A 18 -12.73 26.49 10.63
C VAL A 18 -13.28 25.13 10.21
N LEU A 19 -14.54 25.11 9.80
CA LEU A 19 -15.09 24.04 8.99
C LEU A 19 -14.31 24.07 7.66
N ALA A 20 -13.26 23.25 7.59
CA ALA A 20 -12.65 22.93 6.31
C ALA A 20 -13.77 22.38 5.41
N PRO A 21 -13.89 22.83 4.15
CA PRO A 21 -14.75 22.15 3.21
C PRO A 21 -14.29 20.69 3.14
N LEU A 22 -15.24 19.75 3.12
CA LEU A 22 -15.02 18.34 2.85
C LEU A 22 -14.33 18.21 1.48
N GLY A 23 -13.02 18.33 1.49
CA GLY A 23 -12.16 17.98 0.39
C GLY A 23 -12.28 16.48 0.18
N ILE A 24 -12.43 16.09 -1.07
CA ILE A 24 -12.39 14.70 -1.51
C ILE A 24 -11.08 14.13 -0.97
N ALA A 25 -11.17 13.30 0.08
CA ALA A 25 -10.05 12.53 0.57
C ALA A 25 -9.50 11.73 -0.62
N GLY A 26 -8.18 11.78 -0.81
CA GLY A 26 -7.49 10.98 -1.83
C GLY A 26 -8.02 9.55 -1.79
N GLN A 27 -8.46 9.05 -2.94
CA GLN A 27 -8.91 7.67 -3.05
C GLN A 27 -7.70 6.77 -2.77
N ALA A 28 -7.66 6.15 -1.60
CA ALA A 28 -6.65 5.15 -1.31
C ALA A 28 -7.10 3.85 -1.98
N PHE A 29 -6.39 3.48 -3.05
CA PHE A 29 -6.62 2.24 -3.77
C PHE A 29 -5.98 1.07 -3.01
N ALA A 30 -6.55 -0.14 -3.14
CA ALA A 30 -5.88 -1.34 -2.63
C ALA A 30 -4.66 -1.64 -3.50
N VAL A 31 -3.50 -1.78 -2.87
CA VAL A 31 -2.26 -2.14 -3.54
C VAL A 31 -1.58 -3.26 -2.77
N SER A 32 -1.09 -4.26 -3.49
CA SER A 32 -0.06 -5.16 -2.98
C SER A 32 1.31 -4.59 -3.28
N GLY A 33 2.33 -4.96 -2.50
CA GLY A 33 3.71 -4.61 -2.80
C GLY A 33 4.66 -4.76 -1.62
N GLY A 34 5.80 -4.11 -1.76
CA GLY A 34 6.74 -3.95 -0.68
C GLY A 34 7.80 -2.91 -1.03
N SER A 35 8.45 -2.39 -0.01
CA SER A 35 9.56 -1.44 -0.15
C SER A 35 10.72 -1.90 0.72
N ASP A 36 11.91 -1.40 0.40
CA ASP A 36 13.08 -1.55 1.24
C ASP A 36 13.83 -0.23 1.26
N SER A 37 14.59 0.01 2.33
CA SER A 37 15.41 1.19 2.44
C SER A 37 16.70 0.87 3.20
N LEU A 38 17.81 1.34 2.65
CA LEU A 38 19.07 1.43 3.38
C LEU A 38 18.96 2.55 4.42
N GLY A 39 19.24 2.24 5.68
CA GLY A 39 19.17 3.25 6.73
C GLY A 39 20.15 4.41 6.50
N ALA A 40 19.74 5.62 6.87
CA ALA A 40 20.64 6.76 6.85
C ALA A 40 21.66 6.65 8.00
N ARG A 41 22.96 6.76 7.67
CA ARG A 41 24.03 6.75 8.69
C ARG A 41 24.09 8.04 9.52
N THR A 42 23.52 9.12 9.01
CA THR A 42 23.53 10.44 9.65
C THR A 42 22.25 11.20 9.36
N THR A 43 21.83 12.04 10.30
CA THR A 43 20.81 13.07 10.10
C THR A 43 21.35 14.24 9.27
N ALA A 44 20.49 14.93 8.52
CA ALA A 44 20.83 16.13 7.75
C ALA A 44 19.74 17.20 7.81
N THR A 45 20.07 18.45 7.49
CA THR A 45 19.11 19.56 7.39
C THR A 45 18.45 19.66 6.03
N ASP A 46 19.04 19.07 4.99
CA ASP A 46 18.55 19.17 3.62
C ASP A 46 18.41 17.77 3.03
N TRP A 47 17.25 17.52 2.43
CA TRP A 47 16.88 16.24 1.82
C TRP A 47 16.23 16.49 0.46
N TYR A 48 16.61 15.72 -0.55
CA TYR A 48 16.19 15.89 -1.93
C TYR A 48 15.65 14.58 -2.51
N PHE A 49 14.51 14.67 -3.21
CA PHE A 49 13.84 13.57 -3.89
C PHE A 49 13.54 14.00 -5.33
N ALA A 50 14.04 13.26 -6.31
CA ALA A 50 13.86 13.54 -7.73
C ALA A 50 12.55 13.00 -8.31
N GLU A 51 12.03 11.90 -7.79
CA GLU A 51 10.72 11.36 -8.12
C GLU A 51 9.64 11.86 -7.14
N GLY A 52 8.41 11.87 -7.64
CA GLY A 52 7.19 12.19 -6.91
C GLY A 52 6.07 12.56 -7.88
N THR A 53 4.85 12.17 -7.56
CA THR A 53 3.67 12.60 -8.31
C THR A 53 2.41 12.54 -7.46
N THR A 54 1.46 13.41 -7.76
CA THR A 54 0.14 13.50 -7.13
C THR A 54 -0.98 13.20 -8.12
N ARG A 55 -0.63 12.60 -9.26
CA ARG A 55 -1.60 12.03 -10.21
C ARG A 55 -2.42 10.95 -9.53
N SER A 56 -3.67 10.83 -9.92
CA SER A 56 -4.67 9.92 -9.34
C SER A 56 -4.25 8.45 -9.24
N ALA A 57 -3.33 7.97 -10.07
CA ALA A 57 -2.78 6.62 -10.00
C ALA A 57 -1.75 6.42 -8.87
N PHE A 58 -1.37 7.47 -8.15
CA PHE A 58 -0.26 7.48 -7.21
C PHE A 58 -0.62 8.21 -5.93
N THR A 59 -0.04 7.75 -4.82
CA THR A 59 -0.04 8.46 -3.55
C THR A 59 1.40 8.60 -3.08
N THR A 60 1.89 9.83 -3.01
CA THR A 60 3.27 10.13 -2.58
C THR A 60 3.24 10.78 -1.20
N TYR A 61 4.05 10.26 -0.28
CA TYR A 61 4.26 10.83 1.04
C TYR A 61 5.71 11.24 1.23
N ILE A 62 5.97 12.11 2.21
CA ILE A 62 7.30 12.29 2.79
C ILE A 62 7.22 11.96 4.28
N ALA A 63 8.00 10.99 4.71
CA ALA A 63 8.15 10.58 6.09
C ALA A 63 9.42 11.19 6.68
N ILE A 64 9.32 11.70 7.91
CA ILE A 64 10.40 12.42 8.58
C ILE A 64 10.55 11.90 9.99
N LEU A 65 11.76 11.43 10.30
CA LEU A 65 12.22 11.18 11.65
C LEU A 65 12.84 12.46 12.21
N ASN A 66 12.26 13.00 13.29
CA ASN A 66 12.91 14.01 14.12
C ASN A 66 13.48 13.34 15.39
N PRO A 67 14.78 13.02 15.43
CA PRO A 67 15.39 12.41 16.61
C PRO A 67 15.71 13.43 17.71
N ASN A 68 15.51 14.73 17.46
CA ASN A 68 15.88 15.79 18.39
C ASN A 68 14.88 15.90 19.56
N PRO A 69 15.30 16.41 20.73
CA PRO A 69 14.41 16.73 21.83
C PRO A 69 13.61 18.04 21.60
N ASP A 70 13.85 18.72 20.48
CA ASP A 70 13.22 19.98 20.09
C ASP A 70 12.42 19.83 18.80
N GLU A 71 11.44 20.73 18.59
CA GLU A 71 10.63 20.78 17.38
C GLU A 71 11.48 21.23 16.18
N ALA A 72 11.42 20.48 15.08
CA ALA A 72 12.05 20.85 13.82
C ALA A 72 11.04 21.58 12.92
N ARG A 73 11.30 22.85 12.59
CA ARG A 73 10.59 23.55 11.50
C ARG A 73 11.09 23.03 10.15
N LEU A 74 10.14 22.76 9.26
CA LEU A 74 10.35 22.12 7.96
C LEU A 74 9.86 23.06 6.86
N THR A 75 10.66 23.24 5.81
CA THR A 75 10.29 23.98 4.60
C THR A 75 10.41 23.04 3.41
N PHE A 76 9.27 22.74 2.79
CA PHE A 76 9.18 21.94 1.58
C PHE A 76 9.14 22.85 0.37
N THR A 77 9.96 22.57 -0.62
CA THR A 77 9.96 23.22 -1.94
C THR A 77 9.74 22.15 -3.00
N TYR A 78 8.59 22.19 -3.66
CA TYR A 78 8.23 21.26 -4.72
C TYR A 78 8.55 21.87 -6.08
N LEU A 79 9.34 21.15 -6.88
CA LEU A 79 9.68 21.51 -8.26
C LEU A 79 8.81 20.72 -9.22
N THR A 80 8.11 21.42 -10.11
CA THR A 80 7.31 20.82 -11.18
C THR A 80 8.12 20.77 -12.49
N GLY A 81 7.57 20.18 -13.55
CA GLY A 81 8.21 20.20 -14.88
C GLY A 81 8.36 21.60 -15.49
N SER A 82 7.59 22.59 -15.01
CA SER A 82 7.73 24.01 -15.34
C SER A 82 6.94 24.89 -14.36
N GLY A 83 7.32 26.17 -14.26
CA GLY A 83 6.65 27.17 -13.41
C GLY A 83 7.42 27.47 -12.12
N ASP A 84 6.81 28.28 -11.26
CA ASP A 84 7.40 28.66 -9.98
C ASP A 84 7.30 27.49 -8.97
N PRO A 85 8.33 27.24 -8.14
CA PRO A 85 8.27 26.25 -7.08
C PRO A 85 7.13 26.49 -6.09
N ILE A 86 6.53 25.40 -5.59
CA ILE A 86 5.53 25.47 -4.52
C ILE A 86 6.24 25.33 -3.18
N VAL A 87 6.11 26.34 -2.31
CA VAL A 87 6.74 26.32 -0.97
C VAL A 87 5.69 26.16 0.13
N ARG A 88 5.95 25.26 1.09
CA ARG A 88 5.10 24.98 2.25
C ARG A 88 5.94 24.81 3.50
N GLU A 89 5.36 25.18 4.64
CA GLU A 89 6.01 25.04 5.95
C GLU A 89 5.21 24.10 6.83
N HIS A 90 5.93 23.22 7.52
CA HIS A 90 5.40 22.27 8.49
C HIS A 90 6.30 22.20 9.72
N THR A 91 5.93 21.38 10.70
CA THR A 91 6.76 21.11 11.88
C THR A 91 6.75 19.62 12.18
N ALA A 92 7.90 19.09 12.62
CA ALA A 92 8.00 17.78 13.23
C ALA A 92 8.24 17.94 14.73
N ALA A 93 7.35 17.36 15.54
CA ALA A 93 7.45 17.44 16.99
C ALA A 93 8.75 16.78 17.52
N PRO A 94 9.21 17.13 18.73
CA PRO A 94 10.33 16.46 19.38
C PRO A 94 10.22 14.94 19.38
N SER A 95 11.32 14.24 19.08
CA SER A 95 11.47 12.79 19.26
C SER A 95 10.31 12.00 18.67
N SER A 96 9.91 12.36 17.46
CA SER A 96 8.68 11.89 16.82
C SER A 96 8.91 11.57 15.34
N ARG A 97 7.95 10.84 14.78
CA ARG A 97 7.75 10.71 13.33
C ARG A 97 6.70 11.72 12.86
N PHE A 98 6.96 12.36 11.74
CA PHE A 98 6.00 13.18 10.98
C PHE A 98 5.84 12.62 9.57
N THR A 99 4.65 12.71 8.99
CA THR A 99 4.39 12.34 7.59
C THR A 99 3.44 13.32 6.95
N ILE A 100 3.72 13.68 5.71
CA ILE A 100 2.88 14.55 4.89
C ILE A 100 2.51 13.87 3.58
N ASP A 101 1.24 13.96 3.20
CA ASP A 101 0.76 13.64 1.86
C ASP A 101 1.13 14.78 0.92
N VAL A 102 1.94 14.52 -0.10
CA VAL A 102 2.45 15.56 -1.01
C VAL A 102 1.29 16.28 -1.72
N SER A 103 0.19 15.57 -2.00
CA SER A 103 -1.00 16.17 -2.64
C SER A 103 -1.70 17.22 -1.77
N SER A 104 -1.54 17.16 -0.45
CA SER A 104 -2.09 18.18 0.45
C SER A 104 -1.38 19.53 0.33
N ASP A 105 -0.11 19.52 -0.12
CA ASP A 105 0.69 20.71 -0.31
C ASP A 105 0.61 21.26 -1.72
N THR A 106 0.70 20.37 -2.72
CA THR A 106 0.79 20.75 -4.14
C THR A 106 -0.58 20.80 -4.82
N GLY A 107 -1.55 20.02 -4.35
CA GLY A 107 -2.76 19.67 -5.09
C GLY A 107 -2.57 18.43 -5.99
N PRO A 108 -3.65 17.90 -6.58
CA PRO A 108 -3.62 16.69 -7.39
C PRO A 108 -3.02 16.91 -8.79
N GLU A 109 -2.77 15.83 -9.50
CA GLU A 109 -2.42 15.79 -10.93
C GLU A 109 -1.12 16.51 -11.31
N GLN A 110 -0.08 16.40 -10.47
CA GLN A 110 1.23 17.01 -10.72
C GLN A 110 2.37 16.02 -10.56
N ASP A 111 3.36 16.09 -11.44
CA ASP A 111 4.66 15.45 -11.23
C ASP A 111 5.59 16.43 -10.50
N VAL A 112 6.18 15.99 -9.39
CA VAL A 112 6.91 16.86 -8.46
C VAL A 112 8.19 16.20 -7.96
N SER A 113 9.25 17.01 -7.84
CA SER A 113 10.44 16.67 -7.04
C SER A 113 10.38 17.48 -5.74
N THR A 114 10.95 16.96 -4.66
CA THR A 114 10.83 17.58 -3.33
C THR A 114 12.20 17.94 -2.79
N LEU A 115 12.38 19.21 -2.42
CA LEU A 115 13.43 19.67 -1.51
C LEU A 115 12.81 19.90 -0.13
N LEU A 116 13.32 19.21 0.88
CA LEU A 116 13.03 19.47 2.28
C LEU A 116 14.24 20.16 2.93
N HIS A 117 14.02 21.35 3.47
CA HIS A 117 14.93 22.00 4.41
C HIS A 117 14.37 21.92 5.83
N SER A 118 15.20 21.61 6.81
CA SER A 118 14.85 21.50 8.22
C SER A 118 15.77 22.36 9.08
N SER A 119 15.18 23.05 10.05
CA SER A 119 15.91 23.86 11.05
C SER A 119 16.78 23.03 12.01
N LEU A 120 16.56 21.73 12.10
CA LEU A 120 17.35 20.77 12.89
C LEU A 120 17.70 19.54 12.02
N PRO A 121 18.79 18.80 12.31
CA PRO A 121 19.09 17.56 11.59
C PRO A 121 17.99 16.51 11.77
N VAL A 122 17.40 16.05 10.67
CA VAL A 122 16.34 15.02 10.60
C VAL A 122 16.74 13.93 9.61
N VAL A 123 15.92 12.89 9.46
CA VAL A 123 16.01 11.92 8.34
C VAL A 123 14.70 11.93 7.59
N ALA A 124 14.75 11.85 6.26
CA ALA A 124 13.57 11.84 5.42
C ALA A 124 13.62 10.74 4.37
N GLU A 125 12.47 10.09 4.19
CA GLU A 125 12.22 9.05 3.18
C GLU A 125 10.91 9.38 2.43
N ARG A 126 10.77 8.86 1.21
CA ARG A 126 9.61 9.09 0.34
C ARG A 126 8.92 7.76 -0.01
N PRO A 127 7.93 7.34 0.79
CA PRO A 127 7.09 6.22 0.42
C PRO A 127 6.06 6.66 -0.61
N MET A 128 5.88 5.83 -1.63
CA MET A 128 4.95 6.03 -2.73
C MET A 128 4.22 4.73 -3.03
N TYR A 129 2.91 4.83 -3.27
CA TYR A 129 2.02 3.71 -3.54
C TYR A 129 1.26 3.97 -4.83
N PHE A 130 1.05 2.97 -5.66
CA PHE A 130 0.55 3.20 -7.01
C PHE A 130 -0.26 2.06 -7.62
N ARG A 131 -0.98 2.44 -8.67
CA ARG A 131 -1.61 1.58 -9.66
C ARG A 131 -1.20 2.10 -11.04
N PHE A 132 -0.03 1.67 -11.46
CA PHE A 132 0.65 2.12 -12.67
C PHE A 132 -0.14 1.67 -13.91
N PRO A 133 -0.74 2.59 -14.68
CA PRO A 133 -1.50 2.23 -15.87
C PRO A 133 -0.54 1.93 -17.02
N ARG A 134 -0.62 0.72 -17.60
CA ARG A 134 0.10 0.37 -18.83
C ARG A 134 -0.83 0.46 -20.06
N GLY A 135 -0.38 1.19 -21.09
CA GLY A 135 -1.13 1.54 -22.30
C GLY A 135 -1.36 0.40 -23.32
N PRO A 136 -2.05 0.69 -24.45
CA PRO A 136 -2.96 -0.22 -25.17
C PRO A 136 -2.31 -1.24 -26.12
N GLU A 137 -1.03 -1.58 -25.96
CA GLU A 137 -0.27 -2.42 -26.90
C GLU A 137 -0.90 -3.80 -27.15
N THR A 138 -1.78 -4.26 -26.25
CA THR A 138 -2.47 -5.55 -26.32
C THR A 138 -4.00 -5.44 -26.46
N GLY A 139 -4.58 -4.23 -26.51
CA GLY A 139 -6.04 -4.03 -26.48
C GLY A 139 -6.70 -4.38 -25.14
N VAL A 140 -5.91 -4.62 -24.09
CA VAL A 140 -6.34 -4.80 -22.69
C VAL A 140 -5.64 -3.71 -21.88
N GLN A 141 -6.38 -3.01 -21.02
CA GLN A 141 -5.80 -2.10 -20.03
C GLN A 141 -5.20 -2.98 -18.92
N ASP A 142 -3.87 -3.09 -18.87
CA ASP A 142 -3.12 -3.78 -17.81
C ASP A 142 -2.68 -2.71 -16.79
N GLU A 143 -2.88 -2.98 -15.51
CA GLU A 143 -2.56 -2.07 -14.40
C GLU A 143 -1.67 -2.84 -13.44
N TRP A 144 -0.53 -2.26 -13.05
CA TRP A 144 0.40 -2.86 -12.09
C TRP A 144 0.31 -2.08 -10.79
N ASP A 145 -0.10 -2.73 -9.72
CA ASP A 145 -0.06 -2.11 -8.40
C ASP A 145 1.29 -2.33 -7.72
N GLY A 146 1.53 -1.57 -6.65
CA GLY A 146 2.81 -1.59 -5.97
C GLY A 146 2.99 -0.42 -5.02
N GLY A 147 4.19 -0.36 -4.47
CA GLY A 147 4.71 0.81 -3.80
C GLY A 147 6.20 0.64 -3.56
N HIS A 148 6.87 1.74 -3.31
CA HIS A 148 8.30 1.78 -3.04
C HIS A 148 8.62 2.88 -2.04
N ASP A 149 9.83 2.87 -1.51
CA ASP A 149 10.36 3.92 -0.65
C ASP A 149 11.74 4.34 -1.18
N SER A 150 12.15 5.55 -0.87
CA SER A 150 13.48 6.04 -1.22
C SER A 150 14.03 6.91 -0.10
N LEU A 151 15.29 6.70 0.25
CA LEU A 151 16.04 7.60 1.11
C LEU A 151 16.40 8.87 0.34
N GLY A 152 16.10 10.03 0.92
CA GLY A 152 16.44 11.30 0.26
C GLY A 152 17.95 11.50 0.14
N ALA A 153 18.39 12.12 -0.95
CA ALA A 153 19.77 12.58 -1.04
C ALA A 153 20.00 13.73 -0.05
N THR A 154 21.18 13.82 0.56
CA THR A 154 21.54 14.93 1.45
C THR A 154 22.20 16.11 0.73
N ALA A 155 22.53 15.95 -0.54
CA ALA A 155 23.03 17.00 -1.40
C ALA A 155 22.93 16.62 -2.89
N PRO A 156 22.72 17.60 -3.79
CA PRO A 156 22.87 17.41 -5.23
C PRO A 156 24.31 17.04 -5.62
N GLY A 157 24.47 16.38 -6.76
CA GLY A 157 25.75 15.93 -7.30
C GLY A 157 25.78 15.96 -8.82
N THR A 158 26.97 15.84 -9.40
CA THR A 158 27.17 15.83 -10.86
C THR A 158 27.31 14.42 -11.44
N VAL A 159 27.29 13.39 -10.60
CA VAL A 159 27.40 11.98 -11.00
C VAL A 159 26.46 11.14 -10.14
N TRP A 160 25.70 10.26 -10.79
CA TRP A 160 24.78 9.30 -10.18
C TRP A 160 24.83 7.98 -10.93
N HIS A 161 24.89 6.86 -10.23
CA HIS A 161 25.02 5.52 -10.80
C HIS A 161 23.90 4.59 -10.32
N PHE A 162 23.44 3.73 -11.22
CA PHE A 162 22.41 2.70 -10.96
C PHE A 162 22.90 1.38 -11.54
N ALA A 163 22.92 0.33 -10.74
CA ALA A 163 23.36 -1.00 -11.12
C ALA A 163 22.25 -1.86 -11.74
N GLU A 164 21.01 -1.62 -11.33
CA GLU A 164 19.83 -2.33 -11.78
C GLU A 164 19.07 -1.54 -12.88
N GLY A 165 18.24 -2.24 -13.65
CA GLY A 165 17.48 -1.66 -14.75
C GLY A 165 17.26 -2.65 -15.88
N THR A 166 16.09 -2.58 -16.50
CA THR A 166 15.78 -3.40 -17.68
C THR A 166 14.67 -2.78 -18.53
N THR A 167 14.73 -3.00 -19.84
CA THR A 167 13.71 -2.65 -20.83
C THR A 167 13.04 -3.92 -21.39
N ARG A 168 13.22 -5.06 -20.73
CA ARG A 168 12.55 -6.32 -21.07
C ARG A 168 11.04 -6.19 -20.98
N TYR A 169 10.36 -7.03 -21.76
CA TYR A 169 8.91 -7.15 -21.67
C TYR A 169 8.47 -7.44 -20.23
N GLY A 170 7.48 -6.68 -19.76
CA GLY A 170 7.02 -6.76 -18.38
C GLY A 170 7.71 -5.78 -17.43
N PHE A 171 8.58 -4.90 -17.93
CA PHE A 171 9.20 -3.84 -17.14
C PHE A 171 9.10 -2.49 -17.85
N VAL A 172 9.03 -1.44 -17.05
CA VAL A 172 9.19 -0.06 -17.47
C VAL A 172 10.20 0.59 -16.53
N THR A 173 11.31 1.09 -17.07
CA THR A 173 12.36 1.77 -16.30
C THR A 173 12.44 3.23 -16.70
N TYR A 174 12.42 4.10 -15.70
CA TYR A 174 12.66 5.52 -15.89
C TYR A 174 13.90 5.97 -15.10
N ILE A 175 14.39 7.18 -15.36
CA ILE A 175 15.29 7.91 -14.44
C ILE A 175 14.70 9.29 -14.18
N ALA A 176 14.42 9.62 -12.92
CA ALA A 176 13.89 10.91 -12.51
C ALA A 176 15.06 11.80 -12.12
N VAL A 177 15.08 13.04 -12.60
CA VAL A 177 16.15 14.00 -12.32
C VAL A 177 15.56 15.32 -11.86
N MET A 178 16.05 15.79 -10.71
CA MET A 178 15.75 17.09 -10.13
C MET A 178 16.92 18.03 -10.36
N ASN A 179 16.64 19.23 -10.91
CA ASN A 179 17.59 20.32 -10.96
C ASN A 179 17.17 21.42 -9.98
N PRO A 180 17.73 21.46 -8.76
CA PRO A 180 17.43 22.51 -7.79
C PRO A 180 18.13 23.84 -8.10
N GLY A 181 19.10 23.86 -9.01
CA GLY A 181 19.95 25.02 -9.27
C GLY A 181 19.36 26.02 -10.27
N ASP A 182 20.03 27.17 -10.38
CA ASP A 182 19.64 28.30 -11.23
C ASP A 182 20.08 28.15 -12.71
N ILE A 183 20.77 27.06 -13.06
CA ILE A 183 21.38 26.84 -14.39
C ILE A 183 20.85 25.53 -14.99
N GLU A 184 20.51 25.54 -16.28
CA GLU A 184 20.13 24.33 -17.02
C GLU A 184 21.23 23.26 -16.91
N ALA A 185 20.85 22.07 -16.47
CA ALA A 185 21.73 20.93 -16.36
C ALA A 185 21.70 20.14 -17.68
N ARG A 186 22.86 19.94 -18.31
CA ARG A 186 23.01 18.99 -19.41
C ARG A 186 23.47 17.66 -18.86
N LEU A 187 22.65 16.64 -19.03
CA LEU A 187 22.93 15.27 -18.65
C LEU A 187 23.60 14.52 -19.82
N THR A 188 24.56 13.67 -19.49
CA THR A 188 25.09 12.61 -20.35
C THR A 188 24.86 11.30 -19.62
N VAL A 189 23.99 10.46 -20.15
CA VAL A 189 23.65 9.16 -19.56
C VAL A 189 24.39 8.09 -20.34
N SER A 190 25.24 7.34 -19.64
CA SER A 190 25.94 6.16 -20.18
C SER A 190 25.24 4.91 -19.68
N TYR A 191 24.69 4.15 -20.62
CA TYR A 191 24.05 2.87 -20.39
C TYR A 191 25.03 1.75 -20.69
N MET A 192 25.13 0.76 -19.80
CA MET A 192 26.02 -0.40 -19.93
C MET A 192 25.19 -1.68 -19.93
N LEU A 193 25.41 -2.53 -20.93
CA LEU A 193 24.66 -3.76 -21.15
C LEU A 193 25.45 -4.99 -20.69
N GLY A 194 24.78 -6.15 -20.60
CA GLY A 194 25.39 -7.40 -20.12
C GLY A 194 26.50 -7.97 -21.00
N ASP A 195 26.54 -7.61 -22.28
CA ASP A 195 27.56 -8.03 -23.25
C ASP A 195 28.75 -7.06 -23.34
N GLY A 196 28.79 -6.03 -22.49
CA GLY A 196 29.79 -4.96 -22.50
C GLY A 196 29.54 -3.88 -23.55
N ALA A 197 28.44 -3.95 -24.32
CA ALA A 197 28.04 -2.85 -25.18
C ALA A 197 27.54 -1.66 -24.35
N THR A 198 27.78 -0.45 -24.86
CA THR A 198 27.35 0.80 -24.20
C THR A 198 26.52 1.66 -25.12
N SER A 199 25.56 2.40 -24.56
CA SER A 199 24.82 3.47 -25.25
C SER A 199 25.01 4.80 -24.52
N LEU A 200 24.92 5.91 -25.26
CA LEU A 200 25.00 7.27 -24.72
C LEU A 200 23.79 8.07 -25.14
N ALA A 201 23.16 8.75 -24.19
CA ALA A 201 22.08 9.71 -24.42
C ALA A 201 22.38 11.04 -23.74
N THR A 202 21.79 12.12 -24.26
CA THR A 202 21.92 13.46 -23.67
C THR A 202 20.56 14.09 -23.47
N HIS A 203 20.36 14.67 -22.29
CA HIS A 203 19.10 15.30 -21.88
C HIS A 203 19.36 16.66 -21.25
N LEU A 204 18.36 17.53 -21.25
CA LEU A 204 18.42 18.86 -20.64
C LEU A 204 17.39 18.95 -19.53
N VAL A 205 17.79 19.47 -18.37
CA VAL A 205 16.90 19.72 -17.24
C VAL A 205 16.98 21.21 -16.90
N PRO A 206 15.93 22.00 -17.19
CA PRO A 206 15.89 23.43 -16.90
C PRO A 206 16.16 23.75 -15.40
N PRO A 207 16.54 25.00 -15.08
CA PRO A 207 16.62 25.46 -13.69
C PRO A 207 15.32 25.22 -12.91
N HIS A 208 15.42 24.92 -11.62
CA HIS A 208 14.29 24.73 -10.70
C HIS A 208 13.18 23.81 -11.24
N SER A 209 13.57 22.74 -11.92
CA SER A 209 12.60 21.84 -12.57
C SER A 209 12.96 20.38 -12.35
N ARG A 210 12.06 19.52 -12.81
CA ARG A 210 12.29 18.07 -12.88
C ARG A 210 12.11 17.52 -14.28
N TYR A 211 12.72 16.37 -14.53
CA TYR A 211 12.60 15.63 -15.78
C TYR A 211 12.56 14.12 -15.52
N THR A 212 11.77 13.38 -16.29
CA THR A 212 11.76 11.90 -16.27
C THR A 212 12.25 11.40 -17.62
N LEU A 213 13.33 10.63 -17.62
CA LEU A 213 13.91 9.97 -18.77
C LEU A 213 13.26 8.58 -18.93
N ASP A 214 12.85 8.23 -20.15
CA ASP A 214 12.45 6.88 -20.53
C ASP A 214 13.66 6.08 -21.00
N VAL A 215 14.05 5.05 -20.24
CA VAL A 215 15.26 4.26 -20.55
C VAL A 215 15.07 3.47 -21.85
N ALA A 216 13.87 2.94 -22.11
CA ALA A 216 13.60 2.23 -23.37
C ALA A 216 13.69 3.18 -24.58
N GLY A 217 13.31 4.44 -24.42
CA GLY A 217 13.50 5.48 -25.43
C GLY A 217 14.97 5.73 -25.80
N ASP A 218 15.90 5.57 -24.84
CA ASP A 218 17.32 5.80 -25.04
C ASP A 218 18.08 4.57 -25.55
N VAL A 219 17.75 3.38 -25.05
CA VAL A 219 18.50 2.14 -25.35
C VAL A 219 17.76 1.14 -26.21
N GLY A 220 16.44 1.27 -26.36
CA GLY A 220 15.57 0.29 -27.02
C GLY A 220 15.11 -0.85 -26.10
N ASP A 221 14.17 -1.65 -26.60
CA ASP A 221 13.52 -2.73 -25.85
C ASP A 221 14.40 -3.98 -25.67
N ASP A 222 14.00 -4.84 -24.73
CA ASP A 222 14.57 -6.17 -24.46
C ASP A 222 16.04 -6.17 -24.04
N LYS A 223 16.40 -5.27 -23.11
CA LYS A 223 17.78 -5.14 -22.59
C LYS A 223 17.81 -5.05 -21.08
N ASP A 224 18.76 -5.75 -20.46
CA ASP A 224 19.17 -5.44 -19.10
C ASP A 224 20.26 -4.37 -19.12
N VAL A 225 20.12 -3.34 -18.30
CA VAL A 225 20.90 -2.11 -18.42
C VAL A 225 21.20 -1.47 -17.07
N SER A 226 22.46 -1.11 -16.84
CA SER A 226 22.86 -0.20 -15.77
C SER A 226 23.12 1.19 -16.34
N ALA A 227 23.04 2.25 -15.52
CA ALA A 227 23.14 3.63 -15.98
C ALA A 227 24.09 4.48 -15.12
N SER A 228 24.89 5.32 -15.79
CA SER A 228 25.67 6.39 -15.18
C SER A 228 25.23 7.74 -15.72
N VAL A 229 24.69 8.60 -14.87
CA VAL A 229 24.25 9.96 -15.21
C VAL A 229 25.34 10.95 -14.81
N ALA A 230 25.99 11.56 -15.79
CA ALA A 230 26.89 12.70 -15.59
C ALA A 230 26.16 14.00 -15.92
N SER A 231 26.37 15.06 -15.14
CA SER A 231 25.71 16.35 -15.31
C SER A 231 26.69 17.53 -15.30
N THR A 232 26.40 18.57 -16.08
CA THR A 232 27.17 19.84 -16.05
C THR A 232 26.91 20.70 -14.82
N SER A 233 25.81 20.44 -14.11
CA SER A 233 25.37 21.17 -12.90
C SER A 233 24.90 20.18 -11.84
N PRO A 234 24.99 20.50 -10.53
CA PRO A 234 24.50 19.60 -9.49
C PRO A 234 22.99 19.31 -9.61
N VAL A 235 22.66 18.02 -9.71
CA VAL A 235 21.29 17.48 -9.80
C VAL A 235 21.11 16.35 -8.79
N VAL A 236 19.89 15.86 -8.61
CA VAL A 236 19.61 14.60 -7.90
C VAL A 236 18.93 13.65 -8.87
N ALA A 237 19.29 12.37 -8.83
CA ALA A 237 18.73 11.36 -9.73
C ALA A 237 18.28 10.12 -8.95
N GLU A 238 17.07 9.66 -9.28
CA GLU A 238 16.44 8.43 -8.78
C GLU A 238 16.02 7.55 -9.96
N ARG A 239 15.97 6.24 -9.77
CA ARG A 239 15.57 5.27 -10.78
C ARG A 239 14.39 4.45 -10.28
N MET A 240 13.25 4.74 -10.87
CA MET A 240 12.00 4.01 -10.69
C MET A 240 11.80 2.96 -11.78
N MET A 241 11.30 1.81 -11.34
CA MET A 241 10.87 0.70 -12.19
C MET A 241 9.45 0.29 -11.81
N TYR A 242 8.65 -0.04 -12.81
CA TYR A 242 7.33 -0.67 -12.66
C TYR A 242 7.35 -1.97 -13.45
N PHE A 243 6.72 -3.03 -12.94
CA PHE A 243 6.84 -4.35 -13.56
C PHE A 243 5.66 -5.28 -13.31
N LYS A 244 5.59 -6.28 -14.19
CA LYS A 244 4.93 -7.58 -14.01
C LYS A 244 5.99 -8.67 -14.15
N TYR A 245 6.69 -8.93 -13.05
CA TYR A 245 7.79 -9.89 -12.98
C TYR A 245 7.29 -11.31 -13.31
N ALA A 246 8.03 -12.00 -14.17
CA ALA A 246 7.71 -13.33 -14.68
C ALA A 246 6.28 -13.48 -15.24
N GLY A 247 5.63 -12.38 -15.65
CA GLY A 247 4.26 -12.38 -16.16
C GLY A 247 3.18 -12.55 -15.09
N ALA A 248 3.53 -12.54 -13.79
CA ALA A 248 2.61 -12.88 -12.70
C ALA A 248 2.61 -11.90 -11.53
N THR A 249 3.78 -11.38 -11.15
CA THR A 249 3.98 -10.56 -9.93
C THR A 249 4.03 -9.10 -10.32
N ASP A 250 3.01 -8.32 -9.99
CA ASP A 250 3.01 -6.89 -10.26
C ASP A 250 3.81 -6.15 -9.17
N GLY A 251 4.32 -4.96 -9.48
CA GLY A 251 5.09 -4.17 -8.52
C GLY A 251 5.87 -3.02 -9.12
N GLY A 252 6.74 -2.44 -8.30
CA GLY A 252 7.68 -1.41 -8.70
C GLY A 252 8.57 -1.01 -7.54
N HIS A 253 9.74 -0.49 -7.87
CA HIS A 253 10.74 -0.08 -6.89
C HIS A 253 11.45 1.18 -7.37
N ASP A 254 12.01 1.95 -6.44
CA ASP A 254 12.82 3.13 -6.70
C ASP A 254 14.18 2.97 -6.03
N SER A 255 15.17 3.72 -6.50
CA SER A 255 16.50 3.75 -5.89
C SER A 255 17.16 5.11 -6.09
N LEU A 256 17.70 5.67 -5.02
CA LEU A 256 18.60 6.81 -5.09
C LEU A 256 19.95 6.38 -5.67
N GLY A 257 20.42 7.09 -6.71
CA GLY A 257 21.68 6.74 -7.36
C GLY A 257 22.89 6.81 -6.42
N ALA A 258 23.85 5.92 -6.65
CA ALA A 258 25.15 6.00 -5.97
C ALA A 258 25.95 7.19 -6.53
N ARG A 259 26.56 7.97 -5.64
CA ARG A 259 27.37 9.15 -6.04
C ARG A 259 28.79 8.82 -6.49
N SER A 260 29.22 7.58 -6.27
CA SER A 260 30.53 7.07 -6.63
C SER A 260 30.51 5.55 -6.67
N THR A 261 31.47 4.95 -7.36
CA THR A 261 31.77 3.53 -7.24
C THR A 261 32.44 3.22 -5.89
N ALA A 262 32.41 1.95 -5.48
CA ALA A 262 33.11 1.44 -4.32
C ALA A 262 33.58 -0.01 -4.57
N ASN A 263 34.53 -0.47 -3.77
CA ASN A 263 35.00 -1.85 -3.79
C ASN A 263 34.15 -2.76 -2.90
N ASP A 264 33.53 -2.22 -1.84
CA ASP A 264 32.73 -3.01 -0.89
C ASP A 264 31.27 -2.52 -0.90
N TRP A 265 30.34 -3.46 -1.08
CA TRP A 265 28.89 -3.22 -1.06
C TRP A 265 28.21 -4.22 -0.10
N TRP A 266 27.46 -3.69 0.86
CA TRP A 266 26.90 -4.45 1.98
C TRP A 266 25.38 -4.43 1.98
N PHE A 267 24.78 -5.59 2.27
CA PHE A 267 23.34 -5.86 2.20
C PHE A 267 22.93 -6.65 3.45
N ALA A 268 22.05 -6.10 4.29
CA ALA A 268 21.57 -6.74 5.52
C ALA A 268 20.32 -7.61 5.33
N GLU A 269 19.48 -7.27 4.35
CA GLU A 269 18.27 -7.97 3.95
C GLU A 269 18.54 -8.96 2.80
N GLY A 270 17.67 -9.96 2.66
CA GLY A 270 17.78 -10.97 1.61
C GLY A 270 17.19 -12.31 2.02
N THR A 271 16.51 -12.99 1.09
CA THR A 271 16.00 -14.34 1.34
C THR A 271 15.87 -15.15 0.04
N THR A 272 16.01 -16.47 0.15
CA THR A 272 15.79 -17.44 -0.94
C THR A 272 14.68 -18.42 -0.58
N ARG A 273 13.83 -18.05 0.39
CA ARG A 273 12.63 -18.79 0.76
C ARG A 273 11.63 -18.83 -0.39
N SER A 274 10.79 -19.85 -0.40
CA SER A 274 9.69 -19.98 -1.33
C SER A 274 8.85 -18.70 -1.36
N GLY A 275 8.50 -18.26 -2.57
CA GLY A 275 7.83 -16.99 -2.80
C GLY A 275 8.78 -15.83 -3.04
N PHE A 276 10.11 -15.97 -2.93
CA PHE A 276 11.07 -14.89 -3.17
C PHE A 276 12.09 -15.22 -4.26
N ALA A 277 12.39 -14.22 -5.08
CA ALA A 277 13.50 -14.21 -6.01
C ALA A 277 14.41 -13.02 -5.68
N THR A 278 15.59 -13.30 -5.13
CA THR A 278 16.59 -12.28 -4.75
C THR A 278 17.77 -12.30 -5.71
N TYR A 279 18.14 -11.13 -6.21
CA TYR A 279 19.28 -10.95 -7.10
C TYR A 279 20.24 -9.89 -6.55
N LEU A 280 21.48 -9.90 -7.04
CA LEU A 280 22.40 -8.77 -6.92
C LEU A 280 22.75 -8.26 -8.31
N ALA A 281 22.45 -7.00 -8.56
CA ALA A 281 22.77 -6.29 -9.78
C ALA A 281 24.08 -5.53 -9.58
N VAL A 282 24.99 -5.63 -10.55
CA VAL A 282 26.32 -5.03 -10.46
C VAL A 282 26.61 -4.25 -11.75
N MET A 283 26.93 -2.97 -11.59
CA MET A 283 27.49 -2.15 -12.64
C MET A 283 29.00 -2.09 -12.50
N ASN A 284 29.71 -2.46 -13.56
CA ASN A 284 31.15 -2.23 -13.67
C ASN A 284 31.42 -1.11 -14.69
N PRO A 285 31.63 0.14 -14.25
CA PRO A 285 31.96 1.24 -15.14
C PRO A 285 33.45 1.33 -15.49
N SER A 286 34.27 0.40 -15.01
CA SER A 286 35.71 0.47 -15.20
C SER A 286 36.15 -0.11 -16.54
N ASP A 287 37.35 0.26 -16.97
CA ASP A 287 38.00 -0.30 -18.18
C ASP A 287 38.53 -1.73 -17.98
N SER A 288 38.36 -2.31 -16.79
CA SER A 288 38.83 -3.65 -16.44
C SER A 288 37.68 -4.54 -16.05
N GLU A 289 37.82 -5.83 -16.32
CA GLU A 289 36.93 -6.85 -15.76
C GLU A 289 37.04 -6.83 -14.23
N ALA A 290 35.90 -6.90 -13.54
CA ALA A 290 35.82 -6.91 -12.08
C ALA A 290 35.73 -8.34 -11.56
N THR A 291 36.62 -8.71 -10.64
CA THR A 291 36.51 -9.93 -9.84
C THR A 291 35.62 -9.63 -8.63
N LEU A 292 34.51 -10.34 -8.50
CA LEU A 292 33.53 -10.14 -7.44
C LEU A 292 33.59 -11.29 -6.43
N ASP A 293 34.08 -11.03 -5.22
CA ASP A 293 34.10 -11.96 -4.10
C ASP A 293 32.91 -11.69 -3.16
N LEU A 294 31.96 -12.62 -3.10
CA LEU A 294 30.77 -12.55 -2.27
C LEU A 294 30.88 -13.38 -1.01
N SER A 295 30.62 -12.73 0.12
CA SER A 295 30.49 -13.32 1.45
C SER A 295 29.04 -13.23 1.90
N TYR A 296 28.32 -14.35 1.89
CA TYR A 296 26.98 -14.47 2.46
C TYR A 296 27.06 -14.85 3.93
N MET A 297 26.32 -14.16 4.81
CA MET A 297 26.12 -14.53 6.21
C MET A 297 24.67 -14.93 6.43
N LEU A 298 24.47 -16.10 7.02
CA LEU A 298 23.19 -16.80 7.09
C LEU A 298 22.59 -16.70 8.49
N GLU A 299 21.31 -17.01 8.61
CA GLU A 299 20.54 -16.95 9.85
C GLU A 299 21.03 -17.92 10.93
N ASP A 300 21.73 -18.99 10.54
CA ASP A 300 22.31 -20.00 11.43
C ASP A 300 23.76 -19.69 11.86
N GLY A 301 24.28 -18.50 11.50
CA GLY A 301 25.67 -18.09 11.72
C GLY A 301 26.66 -18.72 10.75
N GLY A 302 26.20 -19.49 9.76
CA GLY A 302 27.02 -20.00 8.68
C GLY A 302 27.40 -18.90 7.68
N THR A 303 28.51 -19.10 6.98
CA THR A 303 28.93 -18.22 5.88
C THR A 303 29.20 -18.99 4.60
N ILE A 304 28.81 -18.42 3.46
CA ILE A 304 29.08 -18.98 2.13
C ILE A 304 29.90 -17.98 1.32
N GLN A 305 30.94 -18.47 0.65
CA GLN A 305 31.79 -17.67 -0.22
C GLN A 305 31.58 -18.06 -1.68
N ARG A 306 31.43 -17.07 -2.56
CA ARG A 306 31.26 -17.24 -4.01
C ARG A 306 32.09 -16.22 -4.74
N ARG A 307 32.48 -16.57 -5.97
CA ARG A 307 33.23 -15.68 -6.85
C ARG A 307 32.53 -15.60 -8.20
N HIS A 308 32.34 -14.38 -8.65
CA HIS A 308 31.82 -14.05 -9.97
C HIS A 308 32.73 -13.05 -10.67
N THR A 309 32.36 -12.70 -11.89
CA THR A 309 33.11 -11.79 -12.73
C THR A 309 32.13 -10.91 -13.52
N ALA A 310 32.36 -9.60 -13.54
CA ALA A 310 31.62 -8.66 -14.39
C ALA A 310 32.56 -8.06 -15.42
N LEU A 311 32.17 -8.08 -16.70
CA LEU A 311 32.97 -7.52 -17.79
C LEU A 311 33.21 -6.02 -17.59
N ALA A 312 34.22 -5.47 -18.27
CA ALA A 312 34.42 -4.02 -18.33
C ALA A 312 33.21 -3.34 -19.00
N HIS A 313 32.81 -2.16 -18.50
CA HIS A 313 31.68 -1.38 -19.04
C HIS A 313 30.37 -2.17 -19.18
N SER A 314 30.05 -3.02 -18.21
CA SER A 314 28.89 -3.92 -18.27
C SER A 314 28.01 -3.90 -17.03
N ARG A 315 26.78 -4.37 -17.21
CA ARG A 315 25.89 -4.83 -16.12
C ARG A 315 26.02 -6.34 -15.92
N PHE A 316 25.97 -6.81 -14.68
CA PHE A 316 25.94 -8.22 -14.34
C PHE A 316 24.87 -8.51 -13.27
N THR A 317 24.23 -9.69 -13.32
CA THR A 317 23.24 -10.11 -12.31
C THR A 317 23.61 -11.46 -11.74
N ILE A 318 23.57 -11.55 -10.42
CA ILE A 318 23.77 -12.77 -9.66
C ILE A 318 22.43 -13.22 -9.09
N ASP A 319 22.06 -14.48 -9.36
CA ASP A 319 20.96 -15.15 -8.67
C ASP A 319 21.46 -15.65 -7.31
N VAL A 320 20.94 -15.07 -6.23
CA VAL A 320 21.39 -15.41 -4.87
C VAL A 320 21.05 -16.87 -4.53
N SER A 321 19.95 -17.41 -5.04
CA SER A 321 19.55 -18.80 -4.79
C SER A 321 20.50 -19.81 -5.44
N ALA A 322 21.10 -19.45 -6.58
CA ALA A 322 22.14 -20.26 -7.22
C ALA A 322 23.42 -20.32 -6.37
N ASP A 323 23.71 -19.26 -5.61
CA ASP A 323 24.89 -19.17 -4.76
C ASP A 323 24.71 -19.90 -3.42
N VAL A 324 23.57 -19.71 -2.74
CA VAL A 324 23.38 -20.15 -1.35
C VAL A 324 22.38 -21.30 -1.17
N GLY A 325 21.65 -21.67 -2.22
CA GLY A 325 20.52 -22.60 -2.16
C GLY A 325 19.20 -21.93 -1.77
N THR A 326 18.13 -22.72 -1.70
CA THR A 326 16.77 -22.27 -1.35
C THR A 326 16.53 -22.30 0.17
N GLU A 327 15.47 -21.62 0.62
CA GLU A 327 14.98 -21.65 2.01
C GLU A 327 15.93 -21.02 3.04
N ARG A 328 16.65 -19.96 2.67
CA ARG A 328 17.62 -19.27 3.55
C ARG A 328 17.31 -17.78 3.67
N ASP A 329 17.56 -17.22 4.84
CA ASP A 329 17.66 -15.76 5.00
C ASP A 329 19.13 -15.37 4.97
N VAL A 330 19.48 -14.35 4.18
CA VAL A 330 20.86 -14.02 3.86
C VAL A 330 21.14 -12.54 3.98
N SER A 331 22.36 -12.22 4.37
CA SER A 331 23.00 -10.91 4.19
C SER A 331 24.25 -11.12 3.35
N ALA A 332 24.71 -10.09 2.65
CA ALA A 332 25.83 -10.21 1.73
C ALA A 332 26.82 -9.05 1.85
N LEU A 333 28.10 -9.38 1.76
CA LEU A 333 29.16 -8.46 1.36
C LEU A 333 29.61 -8.85 -0.04
N LEU A 334 29.56 -7.91 -0.97
CA LEU A 334 30.21 -7.99 -2.27
C LEU A 334 31.50 -7.15 -2.23
N HIS A 335 32.64 -7.82 -2.33
CA HIS A 335 33.94 -7.19 -2.54
C HIS A 335 34.33 -7.27 -4.02
N SER A 336 34.88 -6.18 -4.56
CA SER A 336 35.36 -6.09 -5.94
C SER A 336 36.79 -5.56 -5.96
N ASP A 337 37.61 -6.08 -6.88
CA ASP A 337 38.99 -5.62 -7.09
C ASP A 337 39.07 -4.25 -7.80
N VAL A 338 38.01 -3.85 -8.49
CA VAL A 338 37.81 -2.51 -9.09
C VAL A 338 36.55 -1.84 -8.55
N GLY A 339 36.42 -0.52 -8.73
CA GLY A 339 35.23 0.21 -8.29
C GLY A 339 34.00 -0.17 -9.11
N VAL A 340 32.98 -0.70 -8.45
CA VAL A 340 31.67 -1.07 -9.01
C VAL A 340 30.53 -0.35 -8.28
N VAL A 341 29.29 -0.55 -8.72
CA VAL A 341 28.06 -0.20 -7.99
C VAL A 341 27.19 -1.44 -7.89
N ALA A 342 26.54 -1.67 -6.75
CA ALA A 342 25.69 -2.83 -6.56
C ALA A 342 24.35 -2.49 -5.90
N GLU A 343 23.28 -3.08 -6.43
CA GLU A 343 21.90 -3.00 -5.95
C GLU A 343 21.34 -4.42 -5.73
N ARG A 344 20.32 -4.56 -4.88
CA ARG A 344 19.65 -5.84 -4.60
C ARG A 344 18.16 -5.76 -4.94
N PRO A 345 17.77 -6.08 -6.19
CA PRO A 345 16.36 -6.25 -6.52
C PRO A 345 15.84 -7.58 -5.99
N MET A 346 14.61 -7.54 -5.50
CA MET A 346 13.88 -8.68 -4.97
C MET A 346 12.45 -8.65 -5.50
N TYR A 347 11.94 -9.78 -5.97
CA TYR A 347 10.56 -9.98 -6.40
C TYR A 347 9.93 -11.07 -5.57
N PHE A 348 8.67 -10.92 -5.18
CA PHE A 348 8.06 -11.83 -4.23
C PHE A 348 6.55 -12.00 -4.35
N GLU A 349 6.06 -13.10 -3.82
CA GLU A 349 4.69 -13.32 -3.35
C GLU A 349 4.75 -13.63 -1.84
N TYR A 350 4.60 -12.59 -1.03
CA TYR A 350 4.66 -12.67 0.41
C TYR A 350 3.33 -13.16 0.99
N MET A 351 3.40 -14.06 1.98
CA MET A 351 2.23 -14.73 2.59
C MET A 351 1.27 -15.40 1.58
N GLY A 352 1.73 -15.69 0.36
CA GLY A 352 0.93 -16.31 -0.71
C GLY A 352 -0.17 -15.42 -1.29
N CYS A 353 -0.16 -14.12 -0.98
CA CYS A 353 -1.20 -13.20 -1.46
C CYS A 353 -0.74 -11.75 -1.66
N TRP A 354 0.44 -11.35 -1.18
CA TRP A 354 0.99 -10.02 -1.39
C TRP A 354 2.16 -10.09 -2.36
N ASP A 355 1.88 -9.92 -3.64
CA ASP A 355 2.91 -9.82 -4.66
C ASP A 355 3.57 -8.44 -4.70
N GLY A 356 4.79 -8.38 -5.21
CA GLY A 356 5.55 -7.14 -5.25
C GLY A 356 7.01 -7.34 -5.61
N GLY A 357 7.75 -6.25 -5.47
CA GLY A 357 9.20 -6.28 -5.45
C GLY A 357 9.75 -4.97 -4.93
N HIS A 358 10.97 -5.00 -4.43
CA HIS A 358 11.70 -3.84 -3.94
C HIS A 358 13.16 -3.92 -4.39
N ASP A 359 13.88 -2.82 -4.28
CA ASP A 359 15.31 -2.73 -4.56
C ASP A 359 16.01 -2.00 -3.42
N SER A 360 17.32 -2.19 -3.29
CA SER A 360 18.13 -1.45 -2.31
C SER A 360 19.54 -1.24 -2.84
N MET A 361 20.02 -0.01 -2.70
CA MET A 361 21.43 0.33 -2.91
C MET A 361 22.27 -0.28 -1.78
N GLY A 362 23.34 -1.00 -2.14
CA GLY A 362 24.23 -1.54 -1.13
C GLY A 362 24.90 -0.42 -0.31
N ALA A 363 25.07 -0.65 0.98
CA ALA A 363 25.87 0.26 1.80
C ALA A 363 27.34 0.17 1.38
N THR A 364 28.08 1.27 1.38
CA THR A 364 29.54 1.28 1.10
C THR A 364 30.42 1.01 2.34
N GLY A 365 29.82 0.52 3.43
CA GLY A 365 30.50 0.33 4.71
C GLY A 365 29.55 0.13 5.88
N THR A 366 30.11 -0.30 7.02
CA THR A 366 29.39 -0.45 8.29
C THR A 366 29.29 0.88 9.04
N ALA A 367 28.29 1.02 9.90
CA ALA A 367 28.15 2.15 10.82
C ALA A 367 27.57 1.69 12.17
N THR A 368 27.76 2.50 13.22
CA THR A 368 27.14 2.29 14.53
C THR A 368 25.72 2.80 14.59
N ASP A 369 25.38 3.78 13.76
CA ASP A 369 24.09 4.47 13.75
C ASP A 369 23.41 4.35 12.39
N TRP A 370 22.14 3.96 12.42
CA TRP A 370 21.28 3.80 11.24
C TRP A 370 19.89 4.35 11.55
N HIS A 371 19.30 5.09 10.62
CA HIS A 371 18.05 5.82 10.83
C HIS A 371 17.08 5.56 9.68
N PHE A 372 15.82 5.34 10.03
CA PHE A 372 14.72 5.03 9.12
C PHE A 372 13.56 5.97 9.44
N ALA A 373 13.14 6.78 8.47
CA ALA A 373 12.07 7.76 8.67
C ALA A 373 10.68 7.16 8.50
N GLU A 374 10.55 6.19 7.60
CA GLU A 374 9.33 5.43 7.32
C GLU A 374 9.23 4.14 8.16
N GLY A 375 8.04 3.57 8.19
CA GLY A 375 7.70 2.34 8.89
C GLY A 375 6.27 2.38 9.41
N THR A 376 5.55 1.26 9.32
CA THR A 376 4.22 1.15 9.91
C THR A 376 3.86 -0.28 10.30
N THR A 377 3.03 -0.40 11.32
CA THR A 377 2.46 -1.64 11.85
C THR A 377 0.94 -1.64 11.71
N ARG A 378 0.40 -0.77 10.84
CA ARG A 378 -1.03 -0.70 10.53
C ARG A 378 -1.50 -2.01 9.88
N PRO A 379 -2.80 -2.35 10.01
CA PRO A 379 -3.37 -3.47 9.26
C PRO A 379 -3.02 -3.39 7.78
N GLY A 380 -2.66 -4.53 7.19
CA GLY A 380 -2.21 -4.63 5.80
C GLY A 380 -0.73 -4.33 5.57
N PHE A 381 0.07 -4.06 6.62
CA PHE A 381 1.52 -3.85 6.53
C PHE A 381 2.27 -4.75 7.51
N VAL A 382 3.43 -5.23 7.08
CA VAL A 382 4.44 -5.87 7.92
C VAL A 382 5.77 -5.16 7.70
N THR A 383 6.35 -4.61 8.76
CA THR A 383 7.65 -3.94 8.72
C THR A 383 8.68 -4.80 9.43
N TYR A 384 9.77 -5.10 8.73
CA TYR A 384 10.94 -5.78 9.27
C TYR A 384 12.13 -4.83 9.35
N LEU A 385 13.02 -5.09 10.31
CA LEU A 385 14.34 -4.50 10.39
C LEU A 385 15.38 -5.61 10.31
N ALA A 386 16.18 -5.60 9.25
CA ALA A 386 17.29 -6.51 9.06
C ALA A 386 18.60 -5.86 9.52
N VAL A 387 19.37 -6.59 10.33
CA VAL A 387 20.66 -6.13 10.85
C VAL A 387 21.72 -7.19 10.58
N MET A 388 22.78 -6.81 9.88
CA MET A 388 23.96 -7.61 9.63
C MET A 388 25.08 -7.20 10.60
N ASN A 389 25.62 -8.17 11.34
CA ASN A 389 26.85 -8.00 12.11
C ASN A 389 28.00 -8.73 11.39
N PRO A 390 28.85 -8.00 10.65
CA PRO A 390 30.00 -8.60 9.98
C PRO A 390 31.18 -8.87 10.92
N GLY A 391 31.13 -8.37 12.16
CA GLY A 391 32.20 -8.51 13.15
C GLY A 391 32.33 -9.92 13.70
N ALA A 392 33.53 -10.22 14.22
CA ALA A 392 33.85 -11.51 14.84
C ALA A 392 33.35 -11.65 16.29
N VAL A 393 32.63 -10.66 16.81
CA VAL A 393 32.05 -10.65 18.16
C VAL A 393 30.58 -10.28 18.08
N GLU A 394 29.78 -10.80 19.01
CA GLU A 394 28.40 -10.35 19.19
C GLU A 394 28.36 -8.86 19.52
N THR A 395 27.40 -8.14 18.95
CA THR A 395 27.21 -6.70 19.19
C THR A 395 25.84 -6.43 19.79
N SER A 396 25.79 -5.54 20.78
CA SER A 396 24.54 -4.99 21.29
C SER A 396 24.00 -3.94 20.32
N VAL A 397 22.70 -3.95 20.10
CA VAL A 397 21.99 -3.02 19.22
C VAL A 397 20.78 -2.45 19.98
N GLN A 398 20.81 -1.14 20.22
CA GLN A 398 19.70 -0.38 20.78
C GLN A 398 18.84 0.22 19.67
N LEU A 399 17.56 -0.13 19.67
CA LEU A 399 16.53 0.39 18.79
C LEU A 399 15.71 1.42 19.56
N THR A 400 15.56 2.60 18.99
CA THR A 400 14.65 3.65 19.48
C THR A 400 13.60 3.89 18.41
N TYR A 401 12.34 3.67 18.77
CA TYR A 401 11.17 3.81 17.92
C TYR A 401 10.50 5.16 18.18
N MET A 402 10.44 6.02 17.17
CA MET A 402 9.80 7.32 17.26
C MET A 402 8.40 7.21 16.67
N LEU A 403 7.40 7.44 17.52
CA LEU A 403 5.99 7.36 17.17
C LEU A 403 5.41 8.75 16.88
N GLY A 404 4.32 8.81 16.11
CA GLY A 404 3.61 10.08 15.85
C GLY A 404 3.03 10.75 17.11
N SER A 405 2.93 10.04 18.23
CA SER A 405 2.50 10.60 19.52
C SER A 405 3.60 11.35 20.29
N GLY A 406 4.86 11.28 19.86
CA GLY A 406 6.00 11.93 20.54
C GLY A 406 6.48 11.23 21.83
N SER A 407 6.13 9.95 22.02
CA SER A 407 6.62 9.12 23.14
C SER A 407 7.44 7.95 22.62
N PRO A 408 8.78 8.08 22.52
CA PRO A 408 9.63 7.00 22.00
C PRO A 408 9.60 5.74 22.85
N LEU A 409 9.76 4.59 22.19
CA LEU A 409 9.97 3.30 22.83
C LEU A 409 11.39 2.83 22.52
N SER A 410 12.08 2.18 23.46
CA SER A 410 13.40 1.62 23.21
C SER A 410 13.46 0.13 23.53
N ARG A 411 14.24 -0.60 22.73
CA ARG A 411 14.56 -2.02 22.94
C ARG A 411 16.03 -2.25 22.66
N THR A 412 16.63 -3.20 23.37
CA THR A 412 17.97 -3.69 23.05
C THR A 412 17.90 -5.14 22.61
N ILE A 413 18.59 -5.45 21.52
CA ILE A 413 18.79 -6.81 20.99
C ILE A 413 20.28 -7.10 20.90
N ALA A 414 20.64 -8.38 20.77
CA ALA A 414 22.00 -8.82 20.50
C ALA A 414 22.05 -9.45 19.11
N VAL A 415 23.09 -9.15 18.33
CA VAL A 415 23.32 -9.74 17.01
C VAL A 415 24.65 -10.47 17.04
N GLY A 416 24.61 -11.78 16.83
CA GLY A 416 25.78 -12.66 16.92
C GLY A 416 26.89 -12.31 15.93
N ALA A 417 28.10 -12.81 16.17
CA ALA A 417 29.23 -12.63 15.26
C ALA A 417 28.96 -13.24 13.87
N HIS A 418 29.39 -12.57 12.80
CA HIS A 418 29.26 -13.02 11.41
C HIS A 418 27.85 -13.53 11.07
N SER A 419 26.83 -12.82 11.54
CA SER A 419 25.45 -13.26 11.44
C SER A 419 24.53 -12.11 11.05
N ARG A 420 23.29 -12.48 10.75
CA ARG A 420 22.19 -11.54 10.52
C ARG A 420 21.05 -11.78 11.50
N PHE A 421 20.24 -10.75 11.70
CA PHE A 421 19.02 -10.81 12.50
C PHE A 421 17.90 -10.05 11.80
N THR A 422 16.71 -10.65 11.67
CA THR A 422 15.48 -9.94 11.25
C THR A 422 14.57 -9.76 12.44
N LEU A 423 14.06 -8.56 12.60
CA LEU A 423 13.06 -8.22 13.60
C LEU A 423 11.75 -7.80 12.95
N ASP A 424 10.63 -8.40 13.35
CA ASP A 424 9.30 -7.85 13.11
C ASP A 424 9.07 -6.66 14.06
N VAL A 425 8.94 -5.46 13.51
CA VAL A 425 8.79 -4.22 14.29
C VAL A 425 7.51 -4.22 15.14
N SER A 426 6.46 -4.93 14.72
CA SER A 426 5.19 -5.01 15.46
C SER A 426 5.32 -5.73 16.80
N GLN A 427 6.33 -6.59 16.96
CA GLN A 427 6.61 -7.26 18.23
C GLN A 427 7.04 -6.28 19.33
N ASP A 428 7.54 -5.10 18.94
CA ASP A 428 8.08 -4.12 19.88
C ASP A 428 7.14 -2.95 20.13
N VAL A 429 6.52 -2.42 19.07
CA VAL A 429 5.67 -1.23 19.16
C VAL A 429 4.17 -1.54 19.20
N GLY A 430 3.79 -2.80 18.97
CA GLY A 430 2.41 -3.24 18.81
C GLY A 430 1.80 -2.84 17.46
N ALA A 431 0.54 -3.22 17.24
CA ALA A 431 -0.16 -2.95 15.98
C ALA A 431 -0.73 -1.53 15.87
N GLY A 432 -0.96 -1.07 14.64
CA GLY A 432 -1.67 0.18 14.34
C GLY A 432 -0.85 1.43 14.61
N ARG A 433 0.46 1.39 14.39
CA ARG A 433 1.38 2.53 14.63
C ARG A 433 2.21 2.83 13.40
N ASP A 434 2.33 4.12 13.07
CA ASP A 434 3.45 4.54 12.23
C ASP A 434 4.68 4.80 13.10
N VAL A 435 5.85 4.43 12.59
CA VAL A 435 7.06 4.30 13.38
C VAL A 435 8.29 4.61 12.54
N SER A 436 9.13 5.50 13.04
CA SER A 436 10.52 5.66 12.58
C SER A 436 11.44 4.89 13.51
N VAL A 437 12.62 4.48 13.04
CA VAL A 437 13.60 3.73 13.84
C VAL A 437 14.94 4.42 13.81
N TRP A 438 15.52 4.65 14.99
CA TRP A 438 16.95 4.90 15.15
C TRP A 438 17.59 3.69 15.81
N LEU A 439 18.54 3.08 15.10
CA LEU A 439 19.38 1.99 15.57
C LEU A 439 20.75 2.54 15.96
N HIS A 440 21.21 2.24 17.18
CA HIS A 440 22.57 2.47 17.66
C HIS A 440 23.20 1.14 18.08
N SER A 441 24.49 0.93 17.81
CA SER A 441 25.19 -0.34 18.11
C SER A 441 26.62 -0.11 18.60
N ASP A 442 27.13 -1.06 19.39
CA ASP A 442 28.47 -0.98 19.99
C ASP A 442 29.61 -1.11 18.95
N THR A 443 29.33 -1.78 17.83
CA THR A 443 30.28 -2.01 16.73
C THR A 443 29.61 -1.77 15.38
N GLY A 444 30.40 -1.67 14.31
CA GLY A 444 29.85 -1.40 12.98
C GLY A 444 28.96 -2.54 12.47
N VAL A 445 27.69 -2.20 12.20
CA VAL A 445 26.70 -3.08 11.56
C VAL A 445 26.22 -2.47 10.24
N VAL A 446 25.39 -3.21 9.51
CA VAL A 446 24.58 -2.70 8.38
C VAL A 446 23.12 -2.98 8.68
N ALA A 447 22.23 -2.04 8.37
CA ALA A 447 20.82 -2.20 8.62
C ALA A 447 19.97 -1.73 7.44
N GLU A 448 18.92 -2.49 7.16
CA GLU A 448 17.91 -2.23 6.14
C GLU A 448 16.52 -2.44 6.73
N ARG A 449 15.51 -1.77 6.16
CA ARG A 449 14.12 -1.90 6.59
C ARG A 449 13.25 -2.28 5.40
N SER A 450 12.85 -3.55 5.36
CA SER A 450 11.87 -4.07 4.43
C SER A 450 10.45 -3.89 4.96
N MET A 451 9.53 -3.59 4.07
CA MET A 451 8.10 -3.52 4.34
C MET A 451 7.36 -4.32 3.27
N TYR A 452 6.43 -5.16 3.69
CA TYR A 452 5.52 -5.90 2.81
C TYR A 452 4.10 -5.47 3.10
N PHE A 453 3.28 -5.28 2.08
CA PHE A 453 1.93 -4.81 2.27
C PHE A 453 0.94 -5.39 1.25
N GLY A 454 -0.26 -5.68 1.75
CA GLY A 454 -1.47 -5.80 0.97
C GLY A 454 -2.42 -4.74 1.51
N ALA A 455 -2.08 -3.48 1.25
CA ALA A 455 -2.72 -2.34 1.88
C ALA A 455 -4.20 -2.29 1.46
N PRO A 456 -5.14 -2.37 2.41
CA PRO A 456 -6.55 -2.49 2.09
C PRO A 456 -7.19 -1.18 1.62
N ARG A 457 -8.35 -1.31 0.96
CA ARG A 457 -9.17 -0.22 0.39
C ARG A 457 -9.64 0.75 1.46
N LYS A 458 -8.88 1.80 1.74
CA LYS A 458 -9.33 2.83 2.68
C LYS A 458 -10.57 3.55 2.11
N GLY A 459 -11.70 3.44 2.81
CA GLY A 459 -12.89 4.28 2.60
C GLY A 459 -14.12 3.61 1.98
N LEU A 460 -14.10 2.30 1.70
CA LEU A 460 -15.32 1.57 1.34
C LEU A 460 -15.95 0.94 2.58
N THR A 461 -17.14 1.41 2.97
CA THR A 461 -17.91 0.76 4.03
C THR A 461 -18.77 -0.37 3.47
N ILE A 462 -18.70 -1.57 4.04
CA ILE A 462 -19.56 -2.71 3.71
C ILE A 462 -20.65 -2.85 4.77
N CYS A 463 -21.91 -2.85 4.36
CA CYS A 463 -23.00 -3.17 5.27
C CYS A 463 -23.15 -4.69 5.38
N VAL A 464 -23.08 -5.23 6.59
CA VAL A 464 -23.37 -6.63 6.89
C VAL A 464 -24.65 -6.69 7.71
N ASP A 465 -25.69 -7.28 7.13
CA ASP A 465 -27.03 -7.38 7.70
C ASP A 465 -27.30 -8.80 8.21
N PRO A 466 -27.09 -9.09 9.51
CA PRO A 466 -27.54 -10.35 10.11
C PRO A 466 -29.07 -10.40 10.11
N GLY A 467 -29.64 -11.22 9.22
CA GLY A 467 -31.08 -11.33 9.00
C GLY A 467 -31.86 -11.69 10.28
N HIS A 468 -33.15 -11.30 10.29
CA HIS A 468 -34.11 -11.50 11.38
C HIS A 468 -33.86 -10.68 12.65
N SER A 469 -34.93 -10.53 13.41
CA SER A 469 -35.08 -9.76 14.65
C SER A 469 -35.64 -10.64 15.76
N SER A 470 -35.33 -10.35 17.03
CA SER A 470 -35.82 -11.15 18.18
C SER A 470 -37.34 -11.22 18.35
N THR A 471 -38.07 -10.29 17.74
CA THR A 471 -39.53 -10.23 17.81
C THR A 471 -40.12 -9.99 16.44
N THR A 472 -41.12 -10.79 16.05
CA THR A 472 -41.93 -10.52 14.87
C THR A 472 -42.81 -9.29 15.11
N ARG A 473 -42.71 -8.28 14.23
CA ARG A 473 -43.58 -7.09 14.25
C ARG A 473 -44.17 -6.82 12.87
N PHE A 474 -45.26 -6.05 12.90
CA PHE A 474 -45.90 -5.49 11.71
C PHE A 474 -45.66 -3.98 11.70
N GLU A 475 -45.15 -3.45 10.60
CA GLU A 475 -44.76 -2.04 10.52
C GLU A 475 -45.00 -1.53 9.10
N ILE A 476 -45.86 -0.52 8.94
CA ILE A 476 -46.14 0.04 7.62
C ILE A 476 -45.21 1.21 7.35
N ASP A 477 -44.42 1.13 6.28
CA ASP A 477 -43.67 2.26 5.77
C ASP A 477 -44.64 3.30 5.18
N PRO A 478 -44.73 4.52 5.73
CA PRO A 478 -45.67 5.52 5.25
C PRO A 478 -45.37 5.97 3.81
N ALA A 479 -44.15 5.78 3.28
CA ALA A 479 -43.76 6.20 1.94
C ALA A 479 -44.19 5.21 0.86
N THR A 480 -43.98 3.91 1.07
CA THR A 480 -44.33 2.85 0.11
C THR A 480 -45.66 2.16 0.42
N GLY A 481 -46.15 2.27 1.65
CA GLY A 481 -47.30 1.54 2.17
C GLY A 481 -47.00 0.07 2.47
N LEU A 482 -45.77 -0.39 2.23
CA LEU A 482 -45.36 -1.77 2.41
C LEU A 482 -45.26 -2.10 3.90
N ASP A 483 -45.57 -3.35 4.24
CA ASP A 483 -45.17 -3.92 5.51
C ASP A 483 -43.66 -4.21 5.50
N VAL A 484 -42.94 -3.46 6.32
CA VAL A 484 -41.48 -3.51 6.52
C VAL A 484 -41.12 -4.10 7.88
N GLY A 485 -42.10 -4.66 8.59
CA GLY A 485 -41.86 -5.42 9.81
C GLY A 485 -40.97 -6.64 9.55
N ASP A 486 -40.10 -6.94 10.50
CA ASP A 486 -39.18 -8.09 10.44
C ASP A 486 -39.59 -9.18 11.44
N GLY A 487 -39.13 -10.41 11.21
CA GLY A 487 -39.50 -11.63 11.95
C GLY A 487 -38.35 -12.30 12.69
N ASP A 488 -38.65 -13.34 13.47
CA ASP A 488 -37.71 -14.16 14.27
C ASP A 488 -37.03 -15.31 13.50
N GLY A 489 -37.37 -15.47 12.22
CA GLY A 489 -36.77 -16.46 11.33
C GLY A 489 -37.07 -17.90 11.71
N ALA A 490 -36.32 -18.85 11.14
CA ALA A 490 -36.36 -20.24 11.55
C ALA A 490 -35.67 -20.44 12.91
N ALA A 491 -36.01 -21.52 13.61
CA ALA A 491 -35.40 -21.84 14.91
C ALA A 491 -33.87 -21.92 14.81
N GLY A 492 -33.16 -21.06 15.54
CA GLY A 492 -31.70 -20.96 15.52
C GLY A 492 -31.12 -20.03 14.45
N GLU A 493 -31.92 -19.55 13.51
CA GLU A 493 -31.47 -18.71 12.39
C GLU A 493 -30.95 -17.34 12.85
N LEU A 494 -31.63 -16.72 13.81
CA LEU A 494 -31.23 -15.43 14.38
C LEU A 494 -29.78 -15.46 14.92
N GLN A 495 -29.45 -16.47 15.73
CA GLN A 495 -28.11 -16.60 16.32
C GLN A 495 -27.07 -17.00 15.27
N ALA A 496 -27.44 -17.91 14.36
CA ALA A 496 -26.59 -18.35 13.28
C ALA A 496 -26.15 -17.18 12.36
N ASN A 497 -27.11 -16.35 11.94
CA ASN A 497 -26.83 -15.16 11.12
C ASN A 497 -25.96 -14.15 11.86
N TRP A 498 -26.17 -14.00 13.17
CA TRP A 498 -25.35 -13.12 14.01
C TRP A 498 -23.89 -13.60 14.08
N ASP A 499 -23.67 -14.88 14.38
CA ASP A 499 -22.32 -15.45 14.46
C ASP A 499 -21.57 -15.32 13.14
N LEU A 500 -22.26 -15.55 12.01
CA LEU A 500 -21.66 -15.41 10.69
C LEU A 500 -21.38 -13.94 10.34
N ALA A 501 -22.25 -13.01 10.75
CA ALA A 501 -22.01 -11.58 10.58
C ALA A 501 -20.78 -11.09 11.35
N LEU A 502 -20.52 -11.64 12.55
CA LEU A 502 -19.32 -11.34 13.31
C LEU A 502 -18.05 -11.87 12.59
N ALA A 503 -18.10 -13.10 12.08
CA ALA A 503 -17.01 -13.65 11.28
C ALA A 503 -16.79 -12.84 9.97
N ALA A 504 -17.87 -12.43 9.30
CA ALA A 504 -17.81 -11.59 8.11
C ALA A 504 -17.18 -10.23 8.41
N ARG A 505 -17.60 -9.59 9.51
CA ARG A 505 -17.04 -8.32 9.96
C ARG A 505 -15.55 -8.43 10.17
N GLU A 506 -15.09 -9.43 10.90
CA GLU A 506 -13.66 -9.60 11.18
C GLU A 506 -12.84 -9.82 9.90
N GLU A 507 -13.29 -10.68 8.98
CA GLU A 507 -12.57 -10.87 7.71
C GLU A 507 -12.59 -9.61 6.83
N LEU A 508 -13.69 -8.85 6.83
CA LEU A 508 -13.78 -7.59 6.08
C LEU A 508 -12.92 -6.48 6.70
N GLU A 509 -12.88 -6.38 8.03
CA GLU A 509 -12.02 -5.44 8.76
C GLU A 509 -10.53 -5.82 8.63
N ASP A 510 -10.20 -7.13 8.62
CA ASP A 510 -8.85 -7.63 8.34
C ASP A 510 -8.44 -7.34 6.88
N ALA A 511 -9.39 -7.38 5.95
CA ALA A 511 -9.24 -6.90 4.57
C ALA A 511 -9.40 -5.36 4.43
N GLY A 512 -9.44 -4.65 5.55
CA GLY A 512 -9.48 -3.19 5.73
C GLY A 512 -10.63 -2.44 5.06
N TYR A 513 -11.77 -3.09 4.94
CA TYR A 513 -13.06 -2.39 4.79
C TYR A 513 -13.52 -1.81 6.12
N ASP A 514 -14.25 -0.69 6.08
CA ASP A 514 -15.10 -0.32 7.22
C ASP A 514 -16.34 -1.23 7.21
N VAL A 515 -16.77 -1.73 8.36
CA VAL A 515 -17.98 -2.57 8.42
C VAL A 515 -19.09 -1.88 9.22
N ARG A 516 -20.30 -1.90 8.67
CA ARG A 516 -21.50 -1.42 9.35
C ARG A 516 -22.50 -2.54 9.53
N LEU A 517 -22.74 -2.93 10.78
CA LEU A 517 -23.81 -3.87 11.12
C LEU A 517 -25.15 -3.15 11.18
N THR A 518 -26.20 -3.80 10.69
CA THR A 518 -27.58 -3.28 10.81
C THR A 518 -28.17 -3.45 12.21
N LYS A 519 -27.58 -4.34 13.04
CA LYS A 519 -27.94 -4.57 14.45
C LYS A 519 -26.72 -4.40 15.35
N GLN A 520 -26.93 -3.95 16.59
CA GLN A 520 -25.87 -3.84 17.60
C GLN A 520 -25.80 -5.09 18.48
N ASN A 521 -26.89 -5.83 18.58
CA ASN A 521 -27.00 -7.08 19.31
C ASN A 521 -27.86 -8.10 18.55
N VAL A 522 -27.66 -9.40 18.85
CA VAL A 522 -28.47 -10.49 18.26
C VAL A 522 -29.97 -10.28 18.54
N GLU A 523 -30.29 -9.78 19.72
CA GLU A 523 -31.67 -9.56 20.19
C GLU A 523 -32.32 -8.25 19.72
N ASP A 524 -31.64 -7.43 18.94
CA ASP A 524 -32.21 -6.15 18.49
C ASP A 524 -33.35 -6.38 17.48
N TYR A 525 -34.41 -5.59 17.63
CA TYR A 525 -35.42 -5.43 16.57
C TYR A 525 -35.02 -4.28 15.65
N VAL A 526 -34.87 -4.57 14.36
CA VAL A 526 -34.62 -3.56 13.32
C VAL A 526 -35.48 -3.89 12.10
N SER A 527 -36.38 -2.98 11.74
CA SER A 527 -37.28 -3.14 10.59
C SER A 527 -36.50 -3.21 9.28
N LEU A 528 -37.08 -3.84 8.26
CA LEU A 528 -36.46 -3.96 6.93
C LEU A 528 -36.15 -2.57 6.33
N ARG A 529 -36.96 -1.56 6.65
CA ARG A 529 -36.73 -0.16 6.29
C ARG A 529 -35.48 0.41 6.93
N ASN A 530 -35.31 0.24 8.24
CA ASN A 530 -34.14 0.75 8.95
C ASN A 530 -32.85 0.00 8.55
N ARG A 531 -32.94 -1.32 8.29
CA ARG A 531 -31.82 -2.11 7.74
C ARG A 531 -31.38 -1.55 6.38
N ALA A 532 -32.34 -1.28 5.49
CA ALA A 532 -32.06 -0.67 4.20
C ALA A 532 -31.52 0.76 4.35
N GLU A 533 -32.04 1.59 5.27
CA GLU A 533 -31.51 2.94 5.53
C GLU A 533 -30.05 2.91 6.01
N ILE A 534 -29.67 1.96 6.87
CA ILE A 534 -28.28 1.75 7.29
C ILE A 534 -27.44 1.29 6.09
N GLY A 535 -27.90 0.27 5.35
CA GLY A 535 -27.21 -0.25 4.17
C GLY A 535 -26.96 0.79 3.10
N ASN A 536 -27.91 1.71 2.91
CA ASN A 536 -27.83 2.82 1.97
C ASN A 536 -26.76 3.87 2.31
N THR A 537 -26.07 3.75 3.46
CA THR A 537 -24.89 4.57 3.81
C THR A 537 -23.55 3.93 3.45
N CYS A 538 -23.58 2.77 2.79
CA CYS A 538 -22.42 1.91 2.54
C CYS A 538 -22.18 1.72 1.04
N PHE A 539 -21.01 1.19 0.69
CA PHE A 539 -20.63 0.87 -0.69
C PHE A 539 -21.48 -0.28 -1.27
N VAL A 540 -21.69 -1.34 -0.50
CA VAL A 540 -22.61 -2.45 -0.81
C VAL A 540 -23.30 -2.95 0.46
N THR A 541 -24.41 -3.68 0.30
CA THR A 541 -25.12 -4.36 1.39
C THR A 541 -25.14 -5.87 1.19
N VAL A 542 -24.68 -6.61 2.19
CA VAL A 542 -24.69 -8.07 2.24
C VAL A 542 -25.60 -8.53 3.35
N ARG A 543 -26.72 -9.16 2.99
CA ARG A 543 -27.69 -9.70 3.94
C ARG A 543 -27.44 -11.18 4.15
N LEU A 544 -27.30 -11.62 5.39
CA LEU A 544 -26.95 -13.00 5.72
C LEU A 544 -28.19 -13.73 6.25
N HIS A 545 -28.51 -14.83 5.58
CA HIS A 545 -29.63 -15.71 5.90
C HIS A 545 -29.21 -17.18 5.77
N HIS A 546 -30.06 -18.07 6.28
CA HIS A 546 -29.96 -19.49 5.96
C HIS A 546 -31.33 -20.17 5.95
N ASP A 547 -31.49 -21.16 5.07
CA ASP A 547 -32.68 -21.98 5.02
C ASP A 547 -32.38 -23.42 5.48
N PRO A 548 -33.03 -23.92 6.55
CA PRO A 548 -32.84 -25.29 7.03
C PRO A 548 -33.34 -26.37 6.04
N SER A 549 -34.08 -26.00 5.00
CA SER A 549 -34.48 -26.89 3.90
C SER A 549 -33.39 -27.10 2.84
N GLY A 550 -32.24 -26.43 2.97
CA GLY A 550 -31.09 -26.57 2.06
C GLY A 550 -31.15 -25.65 0.84
N PHE A 551 -31.98 -24.61 0.86
CA PHE A 551 -31.94 -23.57 -0.16
C PHE A 551 -30.72 -22.67 0.06
N GLU A 552 -29.82 -22.63 -0.92
CA GLU A 552 -28.57 -21.86 -0.86
C GLU A 552 -28.34 -21.05 -2.15
N GLY A 553 -27.71 -19.88 -2.02
CA GLY A 553 -27.32 -19.04 -3.14
C GLY A 553 -27.04 -17.59 -2.75
N VAL A 554 -26.38 -16.87 -3.66
CA VAL A 554 -26.27 -15.41 -3.59
C VAL A 554 -27.42 -14.83 -4.38
N MET A 555 -28.42 -14.32 -3.66
CA MET A 555 -29.65 -13.81 -4.24
C MET A 555 -29.54 -12.33 -4.55
N ARG A 556 -30.02 -11.92 -5.73
CA ARG A 556 -30.07 -10.54 -6.19
C ARG A 556 -31.46 -10.17 -6.69
N PRO A 557 -31.88 -8.91 -6.58
CA PRO A 557 -33.14 -8.46 -7.12
C PRO A 557 -33.11 -8.39 -8.65
N PRO A 558 -34.11 -8.95 -9.36
CA PRO A 558 -34.22 -8.81 -10.81
C PRO A 558 -34.51 -7.36 -11.24
N VAL A 559 -34.04 -7.01 -12.44
CA VAL A 559 -34.36 -5.71 -13.06
C VAL A 559 -35.88 -5.56 -13.19
N GLY A 560 -36.39 -4.42 -12.75
CA GLY A 560 -37.83 -4.13 -12.75
C GLY A 560 -38.62 -4.86 -11.67
N ALA A 561 -37.97 -5.49 -10.68
CA ALA A 561 -38.69 -6.11 -9.58
C ALA A 561 -39.53 -5.10 -8.79
N ALA A 562 -40.72 -5.51 -8.35
CA ALA A 562 -41.64 -4.61 -7.67
C ALA A 562 -42.45 -5.29 -6.56
N ARG A 563 -42.90 -4.47 -5.61
CA ARG A 563 -43.85 -4.85 -4.56
C ARG A 563 -44.92 -3.78 -4.39
N CYS A 564 -46.09 -4.19 -3.95
CA CYS A 564 -47.17 -3.30 -3.51
C CYS A 564 -47.83 -3.83 -2.24
N PRO A 565 -48.51 -2.99 -1.45
CA PRO A 565 -49.32 -3.45 -0.33
C PRO A 565 -50.53 -4.25 -0.85
N THR A 566 -50.87 -5.36 -0.20
CA THR A 566 -52.07 -6.13 -0.57
C THR A 566 -53.35 -5.29 -0.45
N SER A 567 -53.36 -4.31 0.46
CA SER A 567 -54.47 -3.37 0.66
C SER A 567 -54.58 -2.28 -0.41
N ASP A 568 -53.52 -2.03 -1.17
CA ASP A 568 -53.49 -1.01 -2.23
C ASP A 568 -52.59 -1.46 -3.40
N PRO A 569 -53.06 -2.36 -4.28
CA PRO A 569 -52.26 -2.91 -5.36
C PRO A 569 -51.78 -1.87 -6.39
N GLY A 570 -52.34 -0.66 -6.39
CA GLY A 570 -51.92 0.45 -7.26
C GLY A 570 -50.69 1.19 -6.74
N ARG A 571 -50.34 1.01 -5.46
CA ARG A 571 -49.16 1.64 -4.83
C ARG A 571 -47.91 0.79 -5.04
N ILE A 572 -47.37 0.87 -6.25
CA ILE A 572 -46.24 0.04 -6.70
C ILE A 572 -44.91 0.72 -6.36
N THR A 573 -44.03 -0.01 -5.67
CA THR A 573 -42.63 0.35 -5.49
C THR A 573 -41.79 -0.58 -6.35
N VAL A 574 -40.92 -0.01 -7.20
CA VAL A 574 -40.06 -0.73 -8.14
C VAL A 574 -38.61 -0.51 -7.73
N ILE A 575 -37.77 -1.54 -7.84
CA ILE A 575 -36.34 -1.40 -7.59
C ILE A 575 -35.71 -0.46 -8.63
N ASP A 576 -34.73 0.32 -8.18
CA ASP A 576 -33.90 1.09 -9.10
C ASP A 576 -33.14 0.14 -10.06
N THR A 577 -33.20 0.44 -11.36
CA THR A 577 -32.57 -0.39 -12.39
C THR A 577 -31.06 -0.46 -12.23
N GLY A 578 -30.41 0.64 -11.85
CA GLY A 578 -28.97 0.68 -11.60
C GLY A 578 -28.59 -0.20 -10.41
N VAL A 579 -29.36 -0.12 -9.32
CA VAL A 579 -29.18 -1.00 -8.17
C VAL A 579 -29.33 -2.48 -8.56
N ALA A 580 -30.34 -2.85 -9.34
CA ALA A 580 -30.56 -4.23 -9.75
C ALA A 580 -29.42 -4.77 -10.65
N VAL A 581 -28.92 -3.95 -11.59
CA VAL A 581 -27.79 -4.31 -12.46
C VAL A 581 -26.51 -4.49 -11.64
N GLU A 582 -26.18 -3.55 -10.77
CA GLU A 582 -24.98 -3.64 -9.95
C GLU A 582 -25.07 -4.75 -8.88
N SER A 583 -26.27 -5.05 -8.39
CA SER A 583 -26.50 -6.20 -7.50
C SER A 583 -26.29 -7.54 -8.22
N ASP A 584 -26.66 -7.66 -9.50
CA ASP A 584 -26.35 -8.86 -10.30
C ASP A 584 -24.84 -9.02 -10.49
N ALA A 585 -24.13 -7.92 -10.76
CA ALA A 585 -22.68 -7.96 -10.89
C ALA A 585 -21.99 -8.34 -9.57
N LEU A 586 -22.40 -7.72 -8.46
CA LEU A 586 -21.92 -8.07 -7.12
C LEU A 586 -22.16 -9.56 -6.81
N ALA A 587 -23.36 -10.07 -7.11
CA ALA A 587 -23.68 -11.48 -6.89
C ALA A 587 -22.80 -12.42 -7.72
N ARG A 588 -22.47 -12.06 -8.97
CA ARG A 588 -21.58 -12.84 -9.84
C ARG A 588 -20.14 -12.88 -9.37
N CYS A 589 -19.67 -11.84 -8.68
CA CYS A 589 -18.35 -11.83 -8.06
C CYS A 589 -18.33 -12.68 -6.78
N ILE A 590 -19.37 -12.61 -5.94
CA ILE A 590 -19.41 -13.32 -4.65
C ILE A 590 -19.69 -14.82 -4.81
N ALA A 591 -20.63 -15.21 -5.66
CA ALA A 591 -21.13 -16.59 -5.70
C ALA A 591 -20.04 -17.64 -5.97
N PRO A 592 -19.12 -17.48 -6.94
CA PRO A 592 -18.06 -18.45 -7.21
C PRO A 592 -17.11 -18.63 -6.01
N GLU A 593 -16.72 -17.52 -5.38
CA GLU A 593 -15.77 -17.49 -4.27
C GLU A 593 -16.27 -18.19 -3.01
N MET A 594 -17.60 -18.21 -2.82
CA MET A 594 -18.27 -18.90 -1.72
C MET A 594 -18.77 -20.30 -2.10
N GLY A 595 -18.52 -20.75 -3.34
CA GLY A 595 -19.03 -22.01 -3.88
C GLY A 595 -20.55 -22.09 -3.88
N LEU A 596 -21.22 -20.98 -4.21
CA LEU A 596 -22.65 -20.79 -4.31
C LEU A 596 -23.07 -20.47 -5.76
N ARG A 597 -24.37 -20.34 -6.00
CA ARG A 597 -24.93 -19.94 -7.30
C ARG A 597 -25.67 -18.61 -7.18
N VAL A 598 -25.61 -17.80 -8.23
CA VAL A 598 -26.44 -16.60 -8.35
C VAL A 598 -27.91 -17.02 -8.53
N ARG A 599 -28.81 -16.36 -7.82
CA ARG A 599 -30.26 -16.59 -7.90
C ARG A 599 -31.03 -15.26 -7.86
N ASP A 600 -32.26 -15.29 -8.34
CA ASP A 600 -33.21 -14.20 -8.15
C ASP A 600 -33.80 -14.31 -6.74
N ASP A 601 -33.87 -13.20 -6.00
CA ASP A 601 -34.41 -13.12 -4.63
C ASP A 601 -35.96 -13.19 -4.58
N THR A 602 -36.50 -14.14 -5.33
CA THR A 602 -37.94 -14.27 -5.60
C THR A 602 -38.69 -15.11 -4.57
N VAL A 603 -37.98 -15.62 -3.57
CA VAL A 603 -38.48 -16.49 -2.51
C VAL A 603 -38.77 -15.67 -1.26
N GLY A 604 -40.02 -15.19 -1.12
CA GLY A 604 -40.42 -14.44 0.08
C GLY A 604 -41.78 -13.75 -0.05
N THR A 605 -42.80 -14.30 0.63
CA THR A 605 -44.13 -13.70 0.69
C THR A 605 -44.44 -13.21 2.10
N THR A 606 -44.38 -11.90 2.30
CA THR A 606 -44.96 -11.25 3.48
C THR A 606 -46.47 -11.15 3.24
N LYS A 607 -47.32 -11.65 4.15
CA LYS A 607 -48.78 -11.72 3.95
C LYS A 607 -49.45 -10.38 3.58
N ALA A 608 -48.84 -9.26 3.97
CA ALA A 608 -49.34 -7.91 3.73
C ALA A 608 -48.78 -7.22 2.47
N ASN A 609 -47.81 -7.83 1.77
CA ASN A 609 -47.30 -7.32 0.50
C ASN A 609 -47.56 -8.33 -0.63
N ALA A 610 -47.82 -7.80 -1.82
CA ALA A 610 -48.04 -8.56 -3.04
C ALA A 610 -47.03 -8.13 -4.12
N THR A 611 -46.92 -8.96 -5.17
CA THR A 611 -46.19 -8.62 -6.38
C THR A 611 -47.21 -8.14 -7.42
N PRO A 612 -47.08 -6.90 -7.94
CA PRO A 612 -47.99 -6.39 -8.96
C PRO A 612 -47.95 -7.23 -10.24
N ALA A 613 -49.08 -7.34 -10.94
CA ALA A 613 -49.14 -8.06 -12.21
C ALA A 613 -48.17 -7.46 -13.25
N GLY A 614 -47.38 -8.31 -13.90
CA GLY A 614 -46.42 -7.90 -14.93
C GLY A 614 -45.03 -7.50 -14.42
N TYR A 615 -44.77 -7.59 -13.11
CA TYR A 615 -43.46 -7.31 -12.50
C TYR A 615 -42.85 -8.58 -11.90
N PRO A 616 -41.52 -8.78 -11.98
CA PRO A 616 -40.85 -9.79 -11.17
C PRO A 616 -40.90 -9.41 -9.69
N THR A 617 -40.77 -10.39 -8.81
CA THR A 617 -40.78 -10.17 -7.36
C THR A 617 -39.34 -10.02 -6.83
N CYS A 618 -39.20 -9.41 -5.65
CA CYS A 618 -37.96 -9.35 -4.89
C CYS A 618 -38.24 -9.28 -3.39
N LEU A 619 -37.20 -9.40 -2.57
CA LEU A 619 -37.28 -9.18 -1.13
C LEU A 619 -37.46 -7.67 -0.83
N ILE A 620 -38.25 -7.36 0.20
CA ILE A 620 -38.54 -5.96 0.60
C ILE A 620 -37.24 -5.22 0.98
N GLY A 621 -36.31 -5.87 1.68
CA GLY A 621 -35.02 -5.28 2.02
C GLY A 621 -34.17 -4.93 0.79
N SER A 622 -34.24 -5.74 -0.28
CA SER A 622 -33.56 -5.46 -1.55
C SER A 622 -34.25 -4.31 -2.30
N LEU A 623 -35.58 -4.29 -2.30
CA LEU A 623 -36.39 -3.26 -2.96
C LEU A 623 -36.14 -1.85 -2.43
N LEU A 624 -35.86 -1.73 -1.13
CA LEU A 624 -35.60 -0.46 -0.45
C LEU A 624 -34.12 -0.02 -0.54
N SER A 625 -33.26 -0.82 -1.17
CA SER A 625 -31.85 -0.48 -1.34
C SER A 625 -31.64 0.57 -2.42
N ARG A 626 -30.68 1.45 -2.18
CA ARG A 626 -30.17 2.50 -3.07
C ARG A 626 -28.72 2.23 -3.47
N VAL A 627 -28.13 1.16 -2.96
CA VAL A 627 -26.78 0.67 -3.24
C VAL A 627 -26.86 -0.80 -3.64
N PRO A 628 -25.84 -1.36 -4.31
CA PRO A 628 -25.81 -2.77 -4.69
C PRO A 628 -26.04 -3.66 -3.45
N VAL A 629 -26.96 -4.62 -3.57
CA VAL A 629 -27.45 -5.43 -2.46
C VAL A 629 -27.58 -6.89 -2.85
N VAL A 630 -27.06 -7.77 -2.00
CA VAL A 630 -27.26 -9.22 -2.14
C VAL A 630 -27.79 -9.80 -0.83
N CYS A 631 -28.58 -10.86 -0.95
CA CYS A 631 -28.96 -11.71 0.18
C CYS A 631 -28.32 -13.08 -0.01
N ILE A 632 -27.46 -13.49 0.91
CA ILE A 632 -26.75 -14.76 0.85
C ILE A 632 -27.51 -15.75 1.73
N GLU A 633 -28.15 -16.73 1.07
CA GLU A 633 -28.65 -17.94 1.72
C GLU A 633 -27.50 -18.94 1.81
N ASN A 634 -26.97 -19.10 3.01
CA ASN A 634 -25.74 -19.84 3.26
C ASN A 634 -26.01 -21.33 3.50
N LYS A 635 -24.96 -22.13 3.34
CA LYS A 635 -25.00 -23.59 3.55
C LYS A 635 -25.33 -23.91 5.00
N TYR A 636 -26.33 -24.77 5.25
CA TYR A 636 -26.73 -25.19 6.61
C TYR A 636 -25.54 -25.68 7.47
N LEU A 637 -24.60 -26.41 6.85
CA LEU A 637 -23.39 -26.93 7.50
C LEU A 637 -22.47 -25.84 8.11
N VAL A 638 -22.54 -24.59 7.63
CA VAL A 638 -21.72 -23.48 8.14
C VAL A 638 -22.22 -22.97 9.50
N TYR A 639 -23.44 -23.35 9.91
CA TYR A 639 -24.07 -22.87 11.14
C TYR A 639 -24.27 -23.92 12.22
N THR A 640 -23.92 -25.18 11.95
CA THR A 640 -24.08 -26.23 12.96
C THR A 640 -23.10 -25.99 14.12
N PRO A 641 -23.42 -26.42 15.35
CA PRO A 641 -22.47 -26.36 16.48
C PRO A 641 -21.15 -27.11 16.22
N GLU A 642 -21.12 -28.00 15.23
CA GLU A 642 -19.94 -28.74 14.77
C GLU A 642 -19.01 -27.88 13.91
N SER A 643 -19.51 -26.77 13.34
CA SER A 643 -18.70 -25.79 12.61
C SER A 643 -17.88 -24.96 13.59
N ALA A 644 -16.55 -25.10 13.50
CA ALA A 644 -15.64 -24.28 14.29
C ALA A 644 -15.68 -22.82 13.83
N TYR A 645 -15.45 -21.89 14.76
CA TYR A 645 -15.34 -20.46 14.48
C TYR A 645 -14.38 -20.15 13.30
N TRP A 646 -13.23 -20.81 13.25
CA TRP A 646 -12.27 -20.67 12.14
C TRP A 646 -12.81 -21.12 10.78
N ALA A 647 -13.71 -22.11 10.74
CA ALA A 647 -14.33 -22.55 9.50
C ALA A 647 -15.32 -21.50 8.95
N LYS A 648 -16.02 -20.78 9.84
CA LYS A 648 -16.90 -19.66 9.45
C LYS A 648 -16.10 -18.50 8.88
N ARG A 649 -14.97 -18.17 9.51
CA ARG A 649 -14.00 -17.17 9.04
C ARG A 649 -13.44 -17.53 7.66
N GLU A 650 -12.93 -18.76 7.50
CA GLU A 650 -12.43 -19.22 6.19
C GLU A 650 -13.50 -19.15 5.09
N TYR A 651 -14.75 -19.52 5.42
CA TYR A 651 -15.86 -19.37 4.48
C TYR A 651 -16.16 -17.90 4.14
N MET A 652 -16.06 -16.98 5.11
CA MET A 652 -16.24 -15.53 4.89
C MET A 652 -15.09 -14.88 4.10
N ARG A 653 -13.91 -15.49 3.98
CA ARG A 653 -12.88 -15.03 3.03
C ARG A 653 -13.35 -15.08 1.58
N GLY A 654 -14.25 -16.01 1.24
CA GLY A 654 -14.91 -16.02 -0.07
C GLY A 654 -15.76 -14.76 -0.30
N LEU A 655 -16.43 -14.26 0.74
CA LEU A 655 -17.17 -13.01 0.67
C LEU A 655 -16.23 -11.83 0.39
N VAL A 656 -15.09 -11.77 1.11
CA VAL A 656 -14.05 -10.76 0.91
C VAL A 656 -13.55 -10.76 -0.54
N ARG A 657 -13.08 -11.90 -1.06
CA ARG A 657 -12.59 -12.03 -2.45
C ARG A 657 -13.64 -11.62 -3.49
N GLY A 658 -14.91 -11.93 -3.23
CA GLY A 658 -16.02 -11.52 -4.09
C GLY A 658 -16.25 -10.01 -4.11
N ILE A 659 -16.22 -9.36 -2.95
CA ILE A 659 -16.32 -7.90 -2.83
C ILE A 659 -15.07 -7.22 -3.41
N ASP A 660 -13.90 -7.85 -3.26
CA ASP A 660 -12.66 -7.41 -3.88
C ASP A 660 -12.81 -7.36 -5.40
N THR A 661 -13.19 -8.47 -6.01
CA THR A 661 -13.44 -8.56 -7.45
C THR A 661 -14.48 -7.53 -7.91
N TYR A 662 -15.57 -7.36 -7.16
CA TYR A 662 -16.60 -6.40 -7.49
C TYR A 662 -16.08 -4.96 -7.47
N ALA A 663 -15.48 -4.46 -6.38
CA ALA A 663 -15.09 -3.05 -6.34
C ALA A 663 -13.94 -2.73 -7.31
N ALA A 664 -13.05 -3.68 -7.61
CA ALA A 664 -11.99 -3.49 -8.61
C ALA A 664 -12.59 -3.12 -9.98
N SER A 665 -13.68 -3.78 -10.37
CA SER A 665 -14.38 -3.51 -11.64
C SER A 665 -15.23 -2.22 -11.66
N ARG A 666 -15.35 -1.49 -10.53
CA ARG A 666 -16.15 -0.26 -10.38
C ARG A 666 -15.30 0.99 -10.13
N SER A 667 -13.98 0.83 -10.08
CA SER A 667 -13.06 1.93 -10.28
C SER A 667 -13.36 2.57 -11.65
N PRO A 668 -13.53 3.90 -11.74
CA PRO A 668 -13.96 4.54 -12.97
C PRO A 668 -13.03 4.15 -14.13
N SER A 669 -13.59 3.50 -15.14
CA SER A 669 -12.93 3.34 -16.45
C SER A 669 -12.68 4.74 -17.01
N THR A 670 -11.43 5.15 -17.09
CA THR A 670 -11.06 6.42 -17.71
C THR A 670 -11.11 6.32 -19.22
N THR A 671 -12.30 6.30 -19.82
CA THR A 671 -12.53 6.85 -21.16
C THR A 671 -14.03 6.98 -21.43
N PRO A 672 -14.48 8.00 -22.18
CA PRO A 672 -15.75 7.88 -22.89
C PRO A 672 -15.71 6.76 -23.94
#